data_AF-A0A6P2NT93-F1
#
_entry.id   AF-A0A6P2NT93-F1
#
_cell.length_a   1.000
_cell.length_b   1.000
_cell.length_c   1.000
_cell.angle_alpha   90.00
_cell.angle_beta   90.00
_cell.angle_gamma   90.00
#
_symmetry.space_group_name_H-M   'P 1'
#
loop_
_entity.id
_entity.type
_entity.pdbx_description
1 polymer ?
#
loop_
_entity_poly.entity_id
_entity_poly.type
_entity_poly.pdbx_seq_one_letter_code
_entity_poly.pdbx_strand_id
1 'polypeptide(L)'
;MAKEDGNLAAASLQMDLFSDGAPQDRFVERVDASPGPVVEVEDLFQETTDAAAVSPPVAATAVSTADTVGGISDAGEELVANRRNRGKVATTWADIEGLNDTLKVKEAVKGNVWPKPDYQQLIDDGMQPMVAHVFKQVYDSVAAKPAVRAGGTLADTHLKEYIAGLQRVEQGLMKWTQDTAALKAWASQNMRVAGATLGRQVALSDLKPTNSLLEYVYPDGWRNHRDEIRLVGGNKLLGALQPGYEEIKRAGKAIDDGWPNKRESWEVRGYKVLEQASVRVDAHPRDKQFSLSVDRYYLEAFDTEDAAMAAAASIKPYVLVGKRGFIGSFDTRELAVESAKERTRGAKGKDAQIIDKGYNVADAERIGASRRMEGEDISSERLMEEFGLRGVNFGNWMKTPAARAEAQMHLNHAFDAFHDLAEILDVPPKALSLGGMLGLAIGAQGHGGRFAAHFVPGVNEINLTRTTGAGALAHEWAHAVDHYFARQAGLDTAEEPYLSEHATLGDTKTRHELVGNKFVAVKSPRFGDVRPEIVGAFKALVQTMTKRQQTAEEARSEDAKYQQKLERNVDGWLGSIGRDFKGMEAEFNVLAKRVRAGDFGGERVAIGQSTLVHPVVAEMRDLYKAKHGRVYSIDQLKGLQSNLDSLAYRREKAAHEQAMAADAEAMPERRQVSTDYVLNAARLDKDKGGKAYWSTKCELFARAFDSFVADKLEAKQAKNSYLSFGVRETETVPVGHERESVNAAFNTLIGEFVVRESELGPALFSTAPGPSSTLPVPEIHAEIERLRGQWKGMPPVLVVGSPRDLPFDAPANADGAYHDGKVYVVAGNIADMRQMQKVMAHECIMHHSLEEMLGNYGFSKLHHGIQSLKAKGDETVCSIAENVRSRYGELPPDIETKEIVARAGEQCLDEQGNVRVQYGFMKGVFAGMTSWLRDHGIAVPFTNVELQGILHKGGEWAKNGTGLEAGRREQTLPQKVVGNLSGLFVGKILGVADGVVTQKVGRAGETVVHSMANLTEPVATGDIAEIAYKDGKGTVRNLERGQVHGLDR
;
A
#
# COMPACT_ATOMS: atom_id res chain seq x y z
N MET A 1 -3.97 28.15 53.36
CA MET A 1 -5.35 28.54 52.98
C MET A 1 -5.76 27.68 51.78
N ALA A 2 -6.94 27.08 51.86
CA ALA A 2 -7.42 26.04 50.95
C ALA A 2 -7.66 26.56 49.52
N LYS A 3 -7.41 25.70 48.52
CA LYS A 3 -7.70 25.96 47.09
C LYS A 3 -9.16 25.67 46.81
N GLU A 4 -9.95 26.71 46.54
CA GLU A 4 -11.30 26.63 45.99
C GLU A 4 -11.31 27.19 44.55
N ASP A 5 -10.86 26.41 43.56
CA ASP A 5 -10.95 26.80 42.14
C ASP A 5 -11.52 25.66 41.26
N GLY A 6 -12.37 24.79 41.83
CA GLY A 6 -12.92 23.62 41.14
C GLY A 6 -14.44 23.60 40.97
N ASN A 7 -15.17 24.62 41.45
CA ASN A 7 -16.59 24.47 41.80
C ASN A 7 -17.60 25.18 40.89
N LEU A 8 -17.16 25.80 39.78
CA LEU A 8 -18.07 26.57 38.90
C LEU A 8 -18.77 25.70 37.84
N ALA A 9 -18.07 24.76 37.20
CA ALA A 9 -18.62 24.03 36.03
C ALA A 9 -19.87 23.16 36.32
N ALA A 10 -20.01 22.61 37.53
CA ALA A 10 -21.18 21.82 37.91
C ALA A 10 -22.39 22.70 38.29
N ALA A 11 -22.15 23.91 38.79
CA ALA A 11 -23.19 24.88 39.14
C ALA A 11 -23.75 25.59 37.89
N SER A 12 -22.92 25.84 36.87
CA SER A 12 -23.34 26.40 35.58
C SER A 12 -24.28 25.47 34.82
N LEU A 13 -24.01 24.16 34.85
CA LEU A 13 -24.84 23.15 34.21
C LEU A 13 -26.27 23.10 34.81
N GLN A 14 -26.39 23.46 36.09
CA GLN A 14 -27.64 23.43 36.85
C GLN A 14 -28.51 24.68 36.63
N MET A 15 -27.91 25.83 36.30
CA MET A 15 -28.62 27.10 36.05
C MET A 15 -29.26 27.15 34.65
N ASP A 16 -28.62 26.60 33.61
CA ASP A 16 -29.11 26.76 32.22
C ASP A 16 -29.99 25.59 31.74
N LEU A 17 -29.86 24.38 32.28
CA LEU A 17 -30.73 23.23 31.91
C LEU A 17 -32.11 23.25 32.59
N PHE A 18 -32.27 24.05 33.65
CA PHE A 18 -33.47 24.11 34.51
C PHE A 18 -34.10 25.51 34.62
N SER A 19 -33.66 26.48 33.80
CA SER A 19 -34.31 27.80 33.72
C SER A 19 -35.54 27.73 32.80
N ASP A 20 -36.73 27.68 33.40
CA ASP A 20 -37.99 27.97 32.70
C ASP A 20 -38.10 29.49 32.50
N GLY A 21 -37.66 29.97 31.34
CA GLY A 21 -37.77 31.37 30.94
C GLY A 21 -39.05 31.67 30.16
N ALA A 22 -40.16 31.94 30.86
CA ALA A 22 -41.30 32.65 30.28
C ALA A 22 -40.92 34.11 29.94
N PRO A 23 -41.48 34.72 28.88
CA PRO A 23 -41.05 36.00 28.36
C PRO A 23 -41.42 37.13 29.32
N GLN A 24 -40.46 37.98 29.69
CA GLN A 24 -40.73 39.21 30.42
C GLN A 24 -40.95 40.37 29.45
N ASP A 25 -42.19 40.87 29.45
CA ASP A 25 -42.59 42.17 28.92
C ASP A 25 -41.66 43.29 29.43
N ARG A 26 -41.13 44.10 28.51
CA ARG A 26 -40.65 45.45 28.81
C ARG A 26 -41.33 46.45 27.88
N PHE A 27 -42.24 47.19 28.51
CA PHE A 27 -42.64 48.58 28.25
C PHE A 27 -42.35 49.17 26.87
N VAL A 28 -43.44 49.34 26.14
CA VAL A 28 -43.64 50.23 25.00
C VAL A 28 -43.69 51.68 25.50
N GLU A 29 -42.90 52.57 24.88
CA GLU A 29 -43.22 54.00 24.82
C GLU A 29 -43.31 54.41 23.35
N ARG A 30 -44.48 54.99 23.00
CA ARG A 30 -44.87 55.44 21.66
C ARG A 30 -44.14 56.73 21.27
N VAL A 31 -43.82 56.85 19.98
CA VAL A 31 -44.01 58.11 19.23
C VAL A 31 -44.60 57.77 17.85
N ASP A 32 -45.58 58.58 17.45
CA ASP A 32 -46.59 58.35 16.41
C ASP A 32 -46.13 58.40 14.94
N ALA A 33 -46.86 57.60 14.14
CA ALA A 33 -47.39 57.73 12.76
C ALA A 33 -47.14 59.06 11.98
N SER A 34 -47.02 59.13 10.64
CA SER A 34 -47.80 58.54 9.51
C SER A 34 -47.33 59.23 8.17
N PRO A 35 -47.90 59.04 6.95
CA PRO A 35 -48.02 57.83 6.09
C PRO A 35 -47.86 58.03 4.54
N GLY A 36 -47.57 56.94 3.80
CA GLY A 36 -48.06 56.58 2.42
C GLY A 36 -47.61 57.37 1.17
N PRO A 37 -47.90 56.91 -0.09
CA PRO A 37 -48.69 55.72 -0.48
C PRO A 37 -48.06 54.80 -1.57
N VAL A 38 -48.82 53.75 -1.88
CA VAL A 38 -48.66 52.62 -2.82
C VAL A 38 -49.24 52.94 -4.20
N VAL A 39 -48.70 52.39 -5.32
CA VAL A 39 -49.45 51.89 -6.51
C VAL A 39 -48.63 50.79 -7.25
N GLU A 40 -49.34 49.78 -7.76
CA GLU A 40 -49.00 48.55 -8.52
C GLU A 40 -48.52 48.82 -9.98
N VAL A 41 -48.19 47.87 -10.87
CA VAL A 41 -49.07 46.94 -11.64
C VAL A 41 -48.25 45.81 -12.33
N GLU A 42 -48.91 44.68 -12.62
CA GLU A 42 -48.59 43.51 -13.48
C GLU A 42 -48.02 43.85 -14.89
N ASP A 43 -47.41 42.94 -15.70
CA ASP A 43 -48.09 41.87 -16.47
C ASP A 43 -47.11 41.03 -17.38
N LEU A 44 -47.44 39.74 -17.59
CA LEU A 44 -47.35 38.91 -18.84
C LEU A 44 -45.99 38.32 -19.35
N PHE A 45 -45.80 37.04 -19.79
CA PHE A 45 -46.66 35.93 -20.29
C PHE A 45 -45.96 34.53 -20.13
N GLN A 46 -46.78 33.46 -20.22
CA GLN A 46 -46.52 32.03 -20.00
C GLN A 46 -45.98 31.19 -21.19
N GLU A 47 -45.61 29.96 -20.84
CA GLU A 47 -45.27 28.72 -21.58
C GLU A 47 -46.04 28.40 -22.88
N THR A 48 -45.39 27.66 -23.78
CA THR A 48 -45.97 26.52 -24.52
C THR A 48 -44.92 25.44 -24.85
N THR A 49 -45.30 24.18 -24.68
CA THR A 49 -44.63 22.94 -25.10
C THR A 49 -45.24 22.45 -26.42
N ASP A 50 -44.45 21.91 -27.36
CA ASP A 50 -44.59 20.53 -27.91
C ASP A 50 -43.73 20.24 -29.15
N ALA A 51 -43.46 18.94 -29.31
CA ALA A 51 -42.44 18.28 -30.13
C ALA A 51 -42.78 18.04 -31.62
N ALA A 52 -41.75 17.78 -32.44
CA ALA A 52 -41.77 16.77 -33.52
C ALA A 52 -40.36 16.44 -34.04
N ALA A 53 -40.10 15.15 -34.25
CA ALA A 53 -38.85 14.53 -34.68
C ALA A 53 -38.75 14.33 -36.20
N VAL A 54 -37.54 14.41 -36.79
CA VAL A 54 -37.13 13.67 -38.01
C VAL A 54 -35.60 13.48 -38.05
N SER A 55 -35.14 12.29 -38.47
CA SER A 55 -33.80 11.95 -38.98
C SER A 55 -33.98 10.91 -40.11
N PRO A 56 -32.98 10.52 -40.94
CA PRO A 56 -31.82 11.20 -41.55
C PRO A 56 -31.84 11.04 -43.11
N PRO A 57 -30.74 11.26 -43.87
CA PRO A 57 -29.90 10.10 -44.22
C PRO A 57 -28.38 10.38 -44.43
N VAL A 58 -27.66 9.26 -44.58
CA VAL A 58 -26.21 9.01 -44.72
C VAL A 58 -25.66 9.36 -46.12
N ALA A 59 -24.41 9.88 -46.21
CA ALA A 59 -23.46 9.60 -47.30
C ALA A 59 -22.03 10.08 -46.95
N ALA A 60 -21.03 9.44 -47.56
CA ALA A 60 -19.64 9.36 -47.13
C ALA A 60 -18.66 10.36 -47.80
N THR A 61 -17.46 10.44 -47.20
CA THR A 61 -16.14 10.81 -47.73
C THR A 61 -15.89 12.21 -48.30
N ALA A 62 -15.05 12.99 -47.62
CA ALA A 62 -13.96 13.77 -48.23
C ALA A 62 -12.92 14.18 -47.16
N VAL A 63 -11.66 13.80 -47.38
CA VAL A 63 -10.50 14.40 -46.71
C VAL A 63 -10.45 15.87 -47.14
N SER A 64 -10.65 16.79 -46.20
CA SER A 64 -10.52 18.23 -46.40
C SER A 64 -9.29 18.74 -45.67
N THR A 65 -8.34 19.22 -46.46
CA THR A 65 -7.15 19.95 -46.01
C THR A 65 -7.54 21.29 -45.38
N ALA A 66 -6.96 21.56 -44.21
CA ALA A 66 -6.88 22.85 -43.52
C ALA A 66 -8.21 23.43 -43.03
N ASP A 67 -8.71 22.91 -41.90
CA ASP A 67 -9.70 23.61 -41.08
C ASP A 67 -9.02 24.47 -40.00
N THR A 68 -9.58 25.66 -39.83
CA THR A 68 -9.31 26.68 -38.83
C THR A 68 -9.15 26.14 -37.41
N VAL A 69 -8.10 26.58 -36.71
CA VAL A 69 -7.75 26.25 -35.32
C VAL A 69 -8.93 26.44 -34.37
N GLY A 70 -9.54 25.33 -33.94
CA GLY A 70 -10.59 25.28 -32.92
C GLY A 70 -10.12 25.75 -31.54
N GLY A 71 -11.06 25.90 -30.61
CA GLY A 71 -10.81 26.15 -29.18
C GLY A 71 -9.77 25.19 -28.60
N ILE A 72 -8.98 25.62 -27.60
CA ILE A 72 -8.26 24.65 -26.74
C ILE A 72 -9.32 23.92 -25.93
N SER A 73 -9.58 22.66 -26.28
CA SER A 73 -10.56 21.77 -25.65
C SER A 73 -9.90 20.73 -24.76
N ASP A 74 -10.69 20.15 -23.86
CA ASP A 74 -10.27 18.90 -23.20
C ASP A 74 -10.34 17.77 -24.24
N ALA A 75 -9.47 16.78 -24.13
CA ALA A 75 -9.47 15.58 -24.98
C ALA A 75 -9.49 14.30 -24.13
N GLY A 76 -10.15 13.25 -24.62
CA GLY A 76 -10.23 11.96 -23.94
C GLY A 76 -11.20 11.94 -22.76
N GLU A 77 -10.91 11.11 -21.76
CA GLU A 77 -11.73 10.97 -20.56
C GLU A 77 -11.70 12.26 -19.71
N GLU A 78 -12.84 12.61 -19.10
CA GLU A 78 -12.89 13.69 -18.12
C GLU A 78 -12.17 13.28 -16.82
N LEU A 79 -10.96 13.80 -16.60
CA LEU A 79 -10.12 13.44 -15.45
C LEU A 79 -10.76 13.85 -14.10
N VAL A 80 -10.83 12.90 -13.18
CA VAL A 80 -11.75 12.93 -12.02
C VAL A 80 -11.12 13.52 -10.76
N ALA A 81 -9.78 13.54 -10.65
CA ALA A 81 -9.11 14.16 -9.50
C ALA A 81 -9.02 15.69 -9.59
N ASN A 82 -9.50 16.26 -10.69
CA ASN A 82 -9.61 17.70 -10.88
C ASN A 82 -10.56 18.31 -9.86
N ARG A 83 -10.13 19.38 -9.19
CA ARG A 83 -10.97 20.12 -8.23
C ARG A 83 -12.23 20.71 -8.89
N ARG A 84 -12.16 20.98 -10.19
CA ARG A 84 -13.30 21.32 -11.06
C ARG A 84 -14.41 20.26 -11.02
N ASN A 85 -14.06 18.99 -10.85
CA ASN A 85 -14.98 17.84 -10.91
C ASN A 85 -15.29 17.24 -9.53
N ARG A 86 -14.64 17.72 -8.46
CA ARG A 86 -14.95 17.37 -7.06
C ARG A 86 -16.22 18.08 -6.59
N GLY A 87 -17.36 17.76 -7.20
CA GLY A 87 -18.67 18.33 -6.90
C GLY A 87 -19.41 17.69 -5.72
N LYS A 88 -18.99 16.50 -5.27
CA LYS A 88 -19.46 15.87 -4.03
C LYS A 88 -18.28 15.22 -3.34
N VAL A 89 -18.07 15.55 -2.08
CA VAL A 89 -17.23 14.74 -1.20
C VAL A 89 -17.92 13.37 -1.12
N ALA A 90 -17.18 12.29 -1.39
CA ALA A 90 -17.77 10.97 -1.29
C ALA A 90 -18.17 10.69 0.17
N THR A 91 -19.47 10.60 0.43
CA THR A 91 -20.02 10.49 1.79
C THR A 91 -20.54 9.09 2.08
N THR A 92 -20.80 8.30 1.04
CA THR A 92 -21.38 6.95 1.12
C THR A 92 -20.51 5.94 0.38
N TRP A 93 -20.75 4.64 0.64
CA TRP A 93 -20.10 3.56 -0.11
C TRP A 93 -20.46 3.61 -1.61
N ALA A 94 -21.71 3.93 -1.95
CA ALA A 94 -22.16 4.04 -3.34
C ALA A 94 -21.41 5.13 -4.13
N ASP A 95 -20.93 6.18 -3.44
CA ASP A 95 -20.12 7.23 -4.07
C ASP A 95 -18.72 6.75 -4.48
N ILE A 96 -18.21 5.65 -3.88
CA ILE A 96 -16.84 5.16 -4.09
C ILE A 96 -16.73 3.73 -4.61
N GLU A 97 -17.80 2.93 -4.60
CA GLU A 97 -17.71 1.49 -4.90
C GLU A 97 -17.24 1.19 -6.33
N GLY A 98 -17.54 2.09 -7.28
CA GLY A 98 -17.07 2.02 -8.66
C GLY A 98 -15.67 2.59 -8.89
N LEU A 99 -15.02 3.16 -7.87
CA LEU A 99 -13.64 3.65 -7.97
C LEU A 99 -12.66 2.47 -7.88
N ASN A 100 -11.42 2.66 -8.33
CA ASN A 100 -10.37 1.68 -8.04
C ASN A 100 -9.96 1.67 -6.56
N ASP A 101 -9.30 0.59 -6.15
CA ASP A 101 -8.97 0.31 -4.75
C ASP A 101 -8.20 1.44 -4.06
N THR A 102 -7.21 2.04 -4.73
CA THR A 102 -6.42 3.14 -4.15
C THR A 102 -7.28 4.39 -3.89
N LEU A 103 -8.17 4.75 -4.82
CA LEU A 103 -9.10 5.86 -4.62
C LEU A 103 -10.12 5.54 -3.54
N LYS A 104 -10.66 4.32 -3.50
CA LYS A 104 -11.55 3.88 -2.42
C LYS A 104 -10.89 4.11 -1.06
N VAL A 105 -9.63 3.68 -0.89
CA VAL A 105 -8.86 3.89 0.36
C VAL A 105 -8.67 5.39 0.66
N LYS A 106 -8.36 6.19 -0.36
CA LYS A 106 -8.10 7.62 -0.22
C LYS A 106 -9.34 8.44 0.11
N GLU A 107 -10.49 8.07 -0.45
CA GLU A 107 -11.75 8.78 -0.28
C GLU A 107 -12.53 8.29 0.95
N ALA A 108 -12.34 7.04 1.39
CA ALA A 108 -12.92 6.46 2.62
C ALA A 108 -12.22 6.96 3.91
N VAL A 109 -12.16 8.27 4.09
CA VAL A 109 -11.52 8.94 5.23
C VAL A 109 -12.54 9.75 6.02
N LYS A 110 -12.29 9.95 7.32
CA LYS A 110 -13.23 10.63 8.22
C LYS A 110 -13.64 12.01 7.69
N GLY A 111 -12.68 12.81 7.22
CA GLY A 111 -12.94 14.17 6.76
C GLY A 111 -13.86 14.26 5.53
N ASN A 112 -13.99 13.16 4.78
CA ASN A 112 -14.90 13.08 3.66
C ASN A 112 -16.30 12.61 4.08
N VAL A 113 -16.34 11.53 4.86
CA VAL A 113 -17.59 10.89 5.29
C VAL A 113 -18.33 11.70 6.34
N TRP A 114 -17.60 12.25 7.32
CA TRP A 114 -18.10 13.10 8.39
C TRP A 114 -17.24 14.37 8.46
N PRO A 115 -17.55 15.39 7.64
CA PRO A 115 -16.82 16.66 7.64
C PRO A 115 -16.78 17.28 9.03
N LYS A 116 -15.71 18.03 9.30
CA LYS A 116 -15.54 18.66 10.61
C LYS A 116 -16.72 19.62 10.89
N PRO A 117 -17.50 19.40 11.96
CA PRO A 117 -18.60 20.30 12.31
C PRO A 117 -18.12 21.71 12.62
N ASP A 118 -18.92 22.69 12.25
CA ASP A 118 -18.79 24.05 12.75
C ASP A 118 -19.41 24.12 14.15
N TYR A 119 -18.56 23.97 15.17
CA TYR A 119 -19.01 23.97 16.56
C TYR A 119 -19.58 25.32 17.01
N GLN A 120 -19.16 26.44 16.41
CA GLN A 120 -19.74 27.74 16.72
C GLN A 120 -21.16 27.80 16.17
N GLN A 121 -21.37 27.39 14.92
CA GLN A 121 -22.70 27.32 14.32
C GLN A 121 -23.63 26.41 15.12
N LEU A 122 -23.17 25.24 15.57
CA LEU A 122 -23.98 24.34 16.41
C LEU A 122 -24.44 25.02 17.70
N ILE A 123 -23.58 25.84 18.32
CA ILE A 123 -23.91 26.58 19.53
C ILE A 123 -24.90 27.72 19.23
N ASP A 124 -24.68 28.43 18.13
CA ASP A 124 -25.57 29.50 17.65
C ASP A 124 -26.96 28.96 17.30
N ASP A 125 -27.04 27.72 16.81
CA ASP A 125 -28.28 26.98 16.53
C ASP A 125 -28.95 26.43 17.82
N GLY A 126 -28.39 26.73 19.00
CA GLY A 126 -28.98 26.42 20.31
C GLY A 126 -28.39 25.21 21.03
N MET A 127 -27.32 24.59 20.52
CA MET A 127 -26.61 23.52 21.25
C MET A 127 -25.82 24.09 22.43
N GLN A 128 -25.98 23.51 23.62
CA GLN A 128 -25.22 23.98 24.78
C GLN A 128 -23.70 23.80 24.57
N PRO A 129 -22.84 24.78 24.94
CA PRO A 129 -21.39 24.70 24.72
C PRO A 129 -20.74 23.44 25.31
N MET A 130 -21.21 22.99 26.47
CA MET A 130 -20.75 21.74 27.09
C MET A 130 -21.05 20.53 26.19
N VAL A 131 -22.27 20.44 25.68
CA VAL A 131 -22.72 19.35 24.80
C VAL A 131 -21.98 19.42 23.45
N ALA A 132 -21.80 20.60 22.88
CA ALA A 132 -21.02 20.81 21.67
C ALA A 132 -19.54 20.40 21.85
N HIS A 133 -18.95 20.61 23.03
CA HIS A 133 -17.61 20.11 23.30
C HIS A 133 -17.58 18.59 23.52
N VAL A 134 -18.59 17.98 24.13
CA VAL A 134 -18.71 16.51 24.18
C VAL A 134 -18.84 15.94 22.76
N PHE A 135 -19.62 16.58 21.88
CA PHE A 135 -19.68 16.25 20.47
C PHE A 135 -18.30 16.25 19.82
N LYS A 136 -17.53 17.33 20.04
CA LYS A 136 -16.14 17.43 19.58
C LYS A 136 -15.26 16.29 20.10
N GLN A 137 -15.42 15.90 21.36
CA GLN A 137 -14.66 14.80 21.95
C GLN A 137 -14.96 13.45 21.26
N VAL A 138 -16.23 13.19 20.91
CA VAL A 138 -16.61 12.01 20.11
C VAL A 138 -16.00 12.10 18.72
N TYR A 139 -16.15 13.23 18.02
CA TYR A 139 -15.55 13.44 16.69
C TYR A 139 -14.02 13.23 16.67
N ASP A 140 -13.31 13.72 17.69
CA ASP A 140 -11.85 13.58 17.85
C ASP A 140 -11.43 12.14 18.27
N SER A 141 -12.35 11.36 18.81
CA SER A 141 -12.11 9.96 19.21
C SER A 141 -12.13 8.99 18.04
N VAL A 142 -12.87 9.34 16.98
CA VAL A 142 -12.97 8.57 15.74
C VAL A 142 -11.65 8.61 14.96
N ALA A 143 -11.23 7.46 14.46
CA ALA A 143 -10.07 7.26 13.61
C ALA A 143 -10.16 8.11 12.32
N ALA A 144 -9.03 8.55 11.78
CA ALA A 144 -9.03 9.36 10.55
C ALA A 144 -9.19 8.51 9.27
N LYS A 145 -8.72 7.25 9.35
CA LYS A 145 -8.77 6.20 8.32
C LYS A 145 -9.24 4.89 9.02
N PRO A 146 -9.73 3.89 8.29
CA PRO A 146 -10.09 2.60 8.86
C PRO A 146 -8.94 1.95 9.64
N ALA A 147 -9.16 1.63 10.92
CA ALA A 147 -8.15 1.05 11.79
C ALA A 147 -8.05 -0.48 11.61
N VAL A 148 -7.25 -0.90 10.63
CA VAL A 148 -6.92 -2.32 10.41
C VAL A 148 -5.64 -2.73 11.14
N ARG A 149 -5.47 -4.04 11.40
CA ARG A 149 -4.23 -4.57 11.98
C ARG A 149 -3.05 -4.29 11.04
N ALA A 150 -1.89 -3.98 11.61
CA ALA A 150 -0.66 -3.75 10.85
C ALA A 150 -0.38 -4.95 9.91
N GLY A 151 -0.26 -4.67 8.60
CA GLY A 151 -0.02 -5.68 7.56
C GLY A 151 -1.26 -6.39 7.02
N GLY A 152 -2.48 -6.02 7.44
CA GLY A 152 -3.72 -6.48 6.81
C GLY A 152 -4.03 -5.72 5.52
N THR A 153 -4.53 -6.43 4.51
CA THR A 153 -5.05 -5.80 3.28
C THR A 153 -6.37 -5.10 3.59
N LEU A 154 -6.48 -3.82 3.24
CA LEU A 154 -7.74 -3.10 3.34
C LEU A 154 -8.65 -3.58 2.20
N ALA A 155 -9.88 -3.96 2.52
CA ALA A 155 -10.80 -4.57 1.57
C ALA A 155 -12.10 -3.76 1.53
N ASP A 156 -12.88 -3.94 0.47
CA ASP A 156 -14.16 -3.25 0.30
C ASP A 156 -15.10 -3.43 1.49
N THR A 157 -15.12 -4.62 2.11
CA THR A 157 -15.89 -4.88 3.33
C THR A 157 -15.47 -3.97 4.48
N HIS A 158 -14.16 -3.80 4.71
CA HIS A 158 -13.63 -2.89 5.71
C HIS A 158 -14.02 -1.44 5.40
N LEU A 159 -13.83 -0.99 4.17
CA LEU A 159 -14.16 0.39 3.78
C LEU A 159 -15.65 0.69 3.99
N LYS A 160 -16.52 -0.23 3.57
CA LYS A 160 -17.97 -0.15 3.75
C LYS A 160 -18.37 -0.13 5.22
N GLU A 161 -17.81 -1.01 6.05
CA GLU A 161 -18.06 -1.04 7.50
C GLU A 161 -17.58 0.24 8.19
N TYR A 162 -16.44 0.79 7.79
CA TYR A 162 -15.92 2.03 8.34
C TYR A 162 -16.85 3.21 8.06
N ILE A 163 -17.28 3.37 6.80
CA ILE A 163 -18.21 4.44 6.40
C ILE A 163 -19.54 4.29 7.16
N ALA A 164 -20.10 3.08 7.19
CA ALA A 164 -21.34 2.80 7.91
C ALA A 164 -21.22 3.11 9.42
N GLY A 165 -20.09 2.75 10.04
CA GLY A 165 -19.84 3.04 11.45
C GLY A 165 -19.70 4.53 11.74
N LEU A 166 -19.02 5.30 10.87
CA LEU A 166 -18.95 6.76 10.99
C LEU A 166 -20.35 7.40 10.96
N GLN A 167 -21.15 7.04 9.97
CA GLN A 167 -22.52 7.55 9.81
C GLN A 167 -23.40 7.16 11.00
N ARG A 168 -23.26 5.93 11.52
CA ARG A 168 -23.99 5.48 12.71
C ARG A 168 -23.63 6.32 13.94
N VAL A 169 -22.33 6.55 14.17
CA VAL A 169 -21.84 7.38 15.28
C VAL A 169 -22.36 8.81 15.15
N GLU A 170 -22.25 9.41 13.97
CA GLU A 170 -22.76 10.76 13.70
C GLU A 170 -24.27 10.86 13.98
N GLN A 171 -25.06 9.95 13.40
CA GLN A 171 -26.52 9.96 13.56
C GLN A 171 -26.95 9.73 15.01
N GLY A 172 -26.33 8.77 15.70
CA GLY A 172 -26.62 8.50 17.11
C GLY A 172 -26.24 9.68 18.00
N LEU A 173 -25.09 10.31 17.74
CA LEU A 173 -24.64 11.50 18.45
C LEU A 173 -25.59 12.68 18.24
N MET A 174 -25.97 12.97 16.98
CA MET A 174 -26.92 14.04 16.67
C MET A 174 -28.28 13.82 17.35
N LYS A 175 -28.83 12.60 17.28
CA LYS A 175 -30.08 12.24 17.97
C LYS A 175 -29.98 12.44 19.48
N TRP A 176 -28.89 12.02 20.10
CA TRP A 176 -28.66 12.22 21.53
C TRP A 176 -28.57 13.72 21.90
N THR A 177 -27.91 14.54 21.08
CA THR A 177 -27.84 16.00 21.33
C THR A 177 -29.17 16.73 21.17
N GLN A 178 -30.13 16.14 20.45
CA GLN A 178 -31.47 16.70 20.27
C GLN A 178 -32.46 16.23 21.35
N ASP A 179 -32.12 15.21 22.13
CA ASP A 179 -32.96 14.68 23.19
C ASP A 179 -32.67 15.36 24.54
N THR A 180 -33.45 16.39 24.83
CA THR A 180 -33.34 17.15 26.09
C THR A 180 -33.59 16.30 27.34
N ALA A 181 -34.39 15.24 27.26
CA ALA A 181 -34.62 14.34 28.40
C ALA A 181 -33.38 13.47 28.68
N ALA A 182 -32.77 12.93 27.63
CA ALA A 182 -31.53 12.16 27.73
C ALA A 182 -30.36 13.02 28.24
N LEU A 183 -30.24 14.27 27.75
CA LEU A 183 -29.21 15.21 28.22
C LEU A 183 -29.38 15.57 29.70
N LYS A 184 -30.62 15.84 30.15
CA LYS A 184 -30.92 16.12 31.57
C LYS A 184 -30.61 14.93 32.46
N ALA A 185 -30.93 13.71 32.01
CA ALA A 185 -30.66 12.50 32.76
C ALA A 185 -29.15 12.21 32.85
N TRP A 186 -28.42 12.36 31.74
CA TRP A 186 -26.97 12.25 31.69
C TRP A 186 -26.27 13.27 32.62
N ALA A 187 -26.69 14.54 32.57
CA ALA A 187 -26.20 15.59 33.46
C ALA A 187 -26.42 15.22 34.93
N SER A 188 -27.63 14.81 35.28
CA SER A 188 -28.00 14.40 36.64
C SER A 188 -27.20 13.19 37.11
N GLN A 189 -26.98 12.19 36.26
CA GLN A 189 -26.17 11.00 36.58
C GLN A 189 -24.71 11.35 36.88
N ASN A 190 -24.11 12.27 36.12
CA ASN A 190 -22.71 12.67 36.31
C ASN A 190 -22.52 13.61 37.52
N MET A 191 -23.51 14.44 37.84
CA MET A 191 -23.53 15.20 39.09
C MET A 191 -23.62 14.30 40.33
N ARG A 192 -24.33 13.17 40.24
CA ARG A 192 -24.39 12.15 41.31
C ARG A 192 -23.05 11.47 41.54
N VAL A 193 -22.26 11.19 40.50
CA VAL A 193 -20.92 10.59 40.65
C VAL A 193 -19.99 11.55 41.42
N ALA A 194 -20.00 12.84 41.08
CA ALA A 194 -19.27 13.86 41.84
C ALA A 194 -19.78 14.01 43.28
N GLY A 195 -21.10 14.00 43.49
CA GLY A 195 -21.72 14.09 44.83
C GLY A 195 -21.51 12.86 45.72
N ALA A 196 -21.48 11.65 45.13
CA ALA A 196 -21.23 10.39 45.84
C ALA A 196 -19.76 10.24 46.25
N THR A 197 -18.82 10.70 45.42
CA THR A 197 -17.40 10.84 45.82
C THR A 197 -17.18 11.87 46.92
N LEU A 198 -18.17 12.76 47.15
CA LEU A 198 -18.21 13.77 48.21
C LEU A 198 -19.14 13.40 49.39
N GLY A 199 -19.67 12.17 49.43
CA GLY A 199 -20.42 11.65 50.59
C GLY A 199 -21.89 12.08 50.73
N ARG A 200 -22.55 12.57 49.67
CA ARG A 200 -24.01 12.88 49.70
C ARG A 200 -24.86 11.66 49.30
N GLN A 201 -25.91 11.37 50.08
CA GLN A 201 -26.91 10.31 49.79
C GLN A 201 -27.85 10.70 48.64
N VAL A 202 -28.18 9.75 47.77
CA VAL A 202 -29.06 9.93 46.59
C VAL A 202 -30.21 8.91 46.65
N ALA A 203 -31.44 9.33 46.32
CA ALA A 203 -32.65 8.49 46.39
C ALA A 203 -32.76 7.51 45.21
N LEU A 204 -33.15 6.25 45.50
CA LEU A 204 -33.36 5.20 44.48
C LEU A 204 -34.53 5.47 43.51
N SER A 205 -35.48 6.32 43.89
CA SER A 205 -36.63 6.71 43.05
C SER A 205 -36.24 7.44 41.77
N ASP A 206 -35.02 7.98 41.72
CA ASP A 206 -34.51 8.72 40.57
C ASP A 206 -33.74 7.82 39.57
N LEU A 207 -33.89 6.49 39.69
CA LEU A 207 -33.30 5.45 38.84
C LEU A 207 -34.28 5.02 37.74
N LYS A 208 -34.71 5.94 36.88
CA LYS A 208 -35.32 5.54 35.61
C LYS A 208 -34.20 5.29 34.58
N PRO A 209 -34.19 4.13 33.90
CA PRO A 209 -33.26 3.92 32.80
C PRO A 209 -33.55 4.97 31.71
N THR A 210 -32.52 5.71 31.34
CA THR A 210 -32.53 6.64 30.21
C THR A 210 -31.44 6.20 29.26
N ASN A 211 -31.72 6.26 27.97
CA ASN A 211 -30.78 5.77 26.97
C ASN A 211 -29.50 6.63 27.01
N SER A 212 -28.38 5.98 27.27
CA SER A 212 -27.04 6.58 27.19
C SER A 212 -26.68 6.92 25.74
N LEU A 213 -25.74 7.84 25.51
CA LEU A 213 -25.23 8.15 24.17
C LEU A 213 -24.80 6.88 23.41
N LEU A 214 -24.20 5.91 24.11
CA LEU A 214 -23.83 4.62 23.55
C LEU A 214 -25.04 3.84 23.00
N GLU A 215 -26.19 3.90 23.66
CA GLU A 215 -27.43 3.23 23.21
C GLU A 215 -28.12 3.97 22.07
N TYR A 216 -27.94 5.29 21.93
CA TYR A 216 -28.38 6.01 20.72
C TYR A 216 -27.57 5.61 19.48
N VAL A 217 -26.26 5.34 19.64
CA VAL A 217 -25.41 4.87 18.55
C VAL A 217 -25.63 3.38 18.28
N TYR A 218 -25.78 2.57 19.33
CA TYR A 218 -25.90 1.11 19.27
C TYR A 218 -27.13 0.60 20.05
N PRO A 219 -28.35 0.77 19.51
CA PRO A 219 -29.60 0.43 20.23
C PRO A 219 -29.79 -1.07 20.46
N ASP A 220 -29.21 -1.93 19.62
CA ASP A 220 -29.18 -3.39 19.78
C ASP A 220 -27.99 -3.88 20.62
N GLY A 221 -27.15 -2.96 21.09
CA GLY A 221 -25.99 -3.20 21.94
C GLY A 221 -24.67 -3.23 21.18
N TRP A 222 -23.70 -2.43 21.64
CA TRP A 222 -22.37 -2.25 20.99
C TRP A 222 -21.58 -3.56 20.79
N ARG A 223 -21.88 -4.60 21.58
CA ARG A 223 -21.22 -5.92 21.46
C ARG A 223 -21.50 -6.62 20.13
N ASN A 224 -22.60 -6.28 19.45
CA ASN A 224 -22.90 -6.77 18.11
C ASN A 224 -22.07 -6.06 17.03
N HIS A 225 -21.44 -4.93 17.37
CA HIS A 225 -20.70 -4.06 16.45
C HIS A 225 -19.21 -3.99 16.79
N ARG A 226 -18.64 -5.05 17.39
CA ARG A 226 -17.25 -5.05 17.88
C ARG A 226 -16.21 -4.81 16.77
N ASP A 227 -16.45 -5.32 15.58
CA ASP A 227 -15.53 -5.19 14.45
C ASP A 227 -15.61 -3.79 13.84
N GLU A 228 -16.83 -3.26 13.65
CA GLU A 228 -17.08 -1.86 13.28
C GLU A 228 -16.38 -0.91 14.25
N ILE A 229 -16.61 -1.05 15.57
CA ILE A 229 -16.01 -0.20 16.61
C ILE A 229 -14.49 -0.25 16.54
N ARG A 230 -13.88 -1.43 16.39
CA ARG A 230 -12.42 -1.57 16.25
C ARG A 230 -11.89 -0.76 15.07
N LEU A 231 -12.64 -0.74 13.97
CA LEU A 231 -12.29 -0.07 12.74
C LEU A 231 -12.44 1.46 12.83
N VAL A 232 -13.49 1.96 13.48
CA VAL A 232 -13.79 3.41 13.56
C VAL A 232 -13.08 4.15 14.69
N GLY A 233 -12.50 3.46 15.70
CA GLY A 233 -11.75 4.14 16.78
C GLY A 233 -11.44 3.30 18.02
N GLY A 234 -11.95 2.08 18.07
CA GLY A 234 -11.72 1.09 19.14
C GLY A 234 -12.13 1.61 20.52
N ASN A 235 -11.30 1.33 21.52
CA ASN A 235 -11.55 1.72 22.91
C ASN A 235 -11.62 3.24 23.10
N LYS A 236 -10.94 4.03 22.25
CA LYS A 236 -10.96 5.49 22.32
C LYS A 236 -12.36 6.03 22.01
N LEU A 237 -12.97 5.55 20.92
CA LEU A 237 -14.33 5.89 20.56
C LEU A 237 -15.33 5.35 21.59
N LEU A 238 -15.19 4.08 21.98
CA LEU A 238 -16.10 3.46 22.94
C LEU A 238 -16.14 4.22 24.28
N GLY A 239 -15.00 4.74 24.73
CA GLY A 239 -14.93 5.62 25.90
C GLY A 239 -15.63 6.97 25.67
N ALA A 240 -15.42 7.60 24.51
CA ALA A 240 -16.04 8.89 24.20
C ALA A 240 -17.58 8.82 24.04
N LEU A 241 -18.12 7.67 23.60
CA LEU A 241 -19.57 7.41 23.54
C LEU A 241 -20.22 7.20 24.93
N GLN A 242 -19.41 7.15 25.99
CA GLN A 242 -19.87 7.03 27.38
C GLN A 242 -19.34 8.22 28.20
N PRO A 243 -19.72 9.46 27.86
CA PRO A 243 -19.14 10.65 28.46
C PRO A 243 -19.41 10.68 29.97
N GLY A 244 -18.34 10.69 30.75
CA GLY A 244 -18.36 10.72 32.20
C GLY A 244 -17.91 12.06 32.77
N TYR A 245 -17.57 12.06 34.06
CA TYR A 245 -17.05 13.24 34.76
C TYR A 245 -15.78 13.83 34.12
N GLU A 246 -14.87 13.00 33.64
CA GLU A 246 -13.61 13.48 33.03
C GLU A 246 -13.83 14.19 31.68
N GLU A 247 -14.78 13.73 30.86
CA GLU A 247 -15.18 14.42 29.62
C GLU A 247 -15.79 15.80 29.91
N ILE A 248 -16.63 15.89 30.95
CA ILE A 248 -17.24 17.15 31.41
C ILE A 248 -16.16 18.11 31.90
N LYS A 249 -15.22 17.63 32.72
CA LYS A 249 -14.10 18.43 33.23
C LYS A 249 -13.21 18.96 32.10
N ARG A 250 -12.93 18.13 31.08
CA ARG A 250 -12.16 18.55 29.89
C ARG A 250 -12.91 19.60 29.07
N ALA A 251 -14.21 19.42 28.89
CA ALA A 251 -15.07 20.38 28.18
C ALA A 251 -15.18 21.72 28.92
N GLY A 252 -15.45 21.70 30.22
CA GLY A 252 -15.50 22.92 31.05
C GLY A 252 -14.20 23.71 30.98
N LYS A 253 -13.06 23.03 31.18
CA LYS A 253 -11.75 23.68 31.04
C LYS A 253 -11.54 24.30 29.65
N ALA A 254 -11.94 23.61 28.58
CA ALA A 254 -11.76 24.12 27.23
C ALA A 254 -12.64 25.36 26.95
N ILE A 255 -13.86 25.37 27.47
CA ILE A 255 -14.78 26.51 27.41
C ILE A 255 -14.20 27.70 28.19
N ASP A 256 -13.72 27.47 29.41
CA ASP A 256 -13.03 28.49 30.23
C ASP A 256 -11.77 29.02 29.52
N ASP A 257 -11.06 28.15 28.80
CA ASP A 257 -9.89 28.48 27.98
C ASP A 257 -10.25 29.17 26.63
N GLY A 258 -11.53 29.52 26.42
CA GLY A 258 -12.02 30.33 25.29
C GLY A 258 -12.56 29.55 24.08
N TRP A 259 -12.79 28.24 24.18
CA TRP A 259 -13.46 27.45 23.14
C TRP A 259 -14.97 27.80 23.06
N PRO A 260 -15.62 27.85 21.88
CA PRO A 260 -15.18 27.41 20.54
C PRO A 260 -14.39 28.44 19.70
N ASN A 261 -14.16 29.66 20.20
CA ASN A 261 -13.50 30.72 19.44
C ASN A 261 -12.08 30.32 19.00
N LYS A 262 -11.72 30.73 17.77
CA LYS A 262 -10.42 30.42 17.16
C LYS A 262 -9.31 31.17 17.87
N ARG A 263 -8.60 30.48 18.77
CA ARG A 263 -7.38 30.99 19.40
C ARG A 263 -6.28 31.21 18.37
N GLU A 264 -5.52 32.29 18.53
CA GLU A 264 -4.39 32.57 17.66
C GLU A 264 -3.24 31.60 17.97
N SER A 265 -2.42 31.27 16.95
CA SER A 265 -1.37 30.24 17.07
C SER A 265 -0.38 30.44 18.23
N TRP A 266 -0.12 31.69 18.62
CA TRP A 266 0.77 32.03 19.74
C TRP A 266 0.13 31.72 21.10
N GLU A 267 -1.18 31.90 21.24
CA GLU A 267 -1.92 31.54 22.47
C GLU A 267 -1.91 30.02 22.69
N VAL A 268 -2.00 29.24 21.60
CA VAL A 268 -1.91 27.77 21.64
C VAL A 268 -0.51 27.30 22.03
N ARG A 269 0.55 28.05 21.65
CA ARG A 269 1.94 27.78 22.08
C ARG A 269 2.20 28.11 23.56
N GLY A 270 1.19 28.62 24.27
CA GLY A 270 1.26 28.91 25.70
C GLY A 270 1.86 30.28 26.02
N TYR A 271 1.84 31.20 25.05
CA TYR A 271 2.14 32.61 25.29
C TYR A 271 0.88 33.32 25.82
N LYS A 272 1.06 34.25 26.75
CA LYS A 272 -0.01 35.10 27.30
C LYS A 272 0.48 36.53 27.40
N VAL A 273 -0.40 37.49 27.14
CA VAL A 273 -0.15 38.90 27.42
C VAL A 273 -0.89 39.23 28.71
N LEU A 274 -0.14 39.66 29.73
CA LEU A 274 -0.67 40.14 30.99
C LEU A 274 -0.81 41.66 30.88
N GLU A 275 -2.02 42.16 31.11
CA GLU A 275 -2.31 43.59 31.11
C GLU A 275 -2.19 44.10 32.55
N GLN A 276 -1.39 45.15 32.76
CA GLN A 276 -1.15 45.76 34.08
C GLN A 276 -0.61 44.76 35.11
N ALA A 277 0.35 43.93 34.71
CA ALA A 277 0.94 42.91 35.58
C ALA A 277 1.56 43.53 36.85
N SER A 278 1.35 42.90 38.00
CA SER A 278 1.86 43.44 39.27
C SER A 278 3.36 43.22 39.40
N VAL A 279 4.15 44.29 39.48
CA VAL A 279 5.61 44.21 39.61
C VAL A 279 5.98 44.29 41.09
N ARG A 280 6.81 43.37 41.57
CA ARG A 280 7.25 43.30 42.98
C ARG A 280 8.76 43.12 43.07
N VAL A 281 9.34 43.81 44.04
CA VAL A 281 10.72 43.63 44.46
C VAL A 281 10.69 43.09 45.89
N ASP A 282 11.18 41.87 46.07
CA ASP A 282 11.20 41.20 47.37
C ASP A 282 12.65 40.95 47.81
N ALA A 283 12.98 41.28 49.07
CA ALA A 283 14.30 41.00 49.64
C ALA A 283 14.45 39.51 50.00
N HIS A 284 15.52 38.87 49.55
CA HIS A 284 15.77 37.47 49.91
C HIS A 284 16.36 37.37 51.33
N PRO A 285 15.73 36.63 52.27
CA PRO A 285 16.11 36.69 53.68
C PRO A 285 17.52 36.17 54.02
N ARG A 286 18.16 35.40 53.12
CA ARG A 286 19.45 34.74 53.39
C ARG A 286 20.67 35.42 52.77
N ASP A 287 20.51 36.02 51.59
CA ASP A 287 21.65 36.37 50.73
C ASP A 287 21.77 37.88 50.45
N LYS A 288 20.93 38.73 51.09
CA LYS A 288 20.88 40.19 50.91
C LYS A 288 20.65 40.69 49.47
N GLN A 289 20.17 39.82 48.59
CA GLN A 289 19.79 40.15 47.21
C GLN A 289 18.29 40.48 47.11
N PHE A 290 17.92 41.29 46.12
CA PHE A 290 16.55 41.73 45.83
C PHE A 290 16.04 41.03 44.56
N SER A 291 14.97 40.25 44.66
CA SER A 291 14.37 39.56 43.52
C SER A 291 13.26 40.39 42.89
N LEU A 292 13.33 40.60 41.57
CA LEU A 292 12.29 41.19 40.77
C LEU A 292 11.34 40.10 40.24
N SER A 293 10.06 40.26 40.50
CA SER A 293 9.00 39.39 39.98
C SER A 293 7.88 40.18 39.34
N VAL A 294 7.26 39.60 38.31
CA VAL A 294 6.05 40.11 37.68
C VAL A 294 4.94 39.07 37.87
N ASP A 295 3.92 39.44 38.63
CA ASP A 295 2.89 38.57 39.22
C ASP A 295 3.52 37.34 39.91
N ARG A 296 3.44 36.18 39.25
CA ARG A 296 3.95 34.89 39.75
C ARG A 296 5.26 34.47 39.09
N TYR A 297 5.82 35.29 38.20
CA TYR A 297 6.98 34.96 37.38
C TYR A 297 8.20 35.71 37.89
N TYR A 298 9.22 34.97 38.30
CA TYR A 298 10.53 35.50 38.67
C TYR A 298 11.29 35.95 37.41
N LEU A 299 11.95 37.10 37.48
CA LEU A 299 12.78 37.64 36.39
C LEU A 299 14.26 37.47 36.72
N GLU A 300 14.75 38.23 37.70
CA GLU A 300 16.18 38.36 38.00
C GLU A 300 16.38 38.79 39.47
N ALA A 301 17.57 38.55 40.02
CA ALA A 301 17.99 39.02 41.34
C ALA A 301 19.09 40.08 41.20
N PHE A 302 19.01 41.13 42.02
CA PHE A 302 19.93 42.25 42.03
C PHE A 302 20.62 42.35 43.39
N ASP A 303 21.86 42.86 43.39
CA ASP A 303 22.64 43.02 44.61
C ASP A 303 22.19 44.22 45.47
N THR A 304 21.47 45.19 44.88
CA THR A 304 20.96 46.37 45.59
C THR A 304 19.48 46.63 45.29
N GLU A 305 18.77 47.21 46.27
CA GLU A 305 17.34 47.56 46.16
C GLU A 305 17.12 48.59 45.05
N ASP A 306 17.98 49.61 44.98
CA ASP A 306 17.89 50.68 43.98
C ASP A 306 18.00 50.13 42.54
N ALA A 307 18.87 49.13 42.33
CA ALA A 307 18.99 48.48 41.03
C ALA A 307 17.75 47.64 40.70
N ALA A 308 17.20 46.92 41.69
CA ALA A 308 15.97 46.15 41.51
C ALA A 308 14.76 47.05 41.24
N MET A 309 14.64 48.19 41.93
CA MET A 309 13.57 49.17 41.72
C MET A 309 13.70 49.88 40.37
N ALA A 310 14.91 50.23 39.94
CA ALA A 310 15.14 50.80 38.60
C ALA A 310 14.77 49.81 37.49
N ALA A 311 15.09 48.53 37.66
CA ALA A 311 14.67 47.46 36.75
C ALA A 311 13.15 47.26 36.77
N ALA A 312 12.52 47.30 37.95
CA ALA A 312 11.07 47.23 38.12
C ALA A 312 10.34 48.37 37.39
N ALA A 313 10.86 49.60 37.50
CA ALA A 313 10.31 50.79 36.84
C ALA A 313 10.41 50.73 35.30
N SER A 314 11.30 49.89 34.77
CA SER A 314 11.49 49.71 33.33
C SER A 314 10.54 48.65 32.73
N ILE A 315 9.78 47.93 33.55
CA ILE A 315 8.78 46.96 33.09
C ILE A 315 7.55 47.70 32.58
N LYS A 316 7.26 47.50 31.29
CA LYS A 316 6.12 48.14 30.61
C LYS A 316 4.79 47.44 30.92
N PRO A 317 3.63 48.10 30.75
CA PRO A 317 2.33 47.61 31.22
C PRO A 317 1.84 46.30 30.60
N TYR A 318 2.28 45.96 29.39
CA TYR A 318 1.87 44.74 28.69
C TYR A 318 2.99 43.71 28.71
N VAL A 319 2.88 42.70 29.58
CA VAL A 319 3.93 41.72 29.80
C VAL A 319 3.64 40.43 29.04
N LEU A 320 4.54 40.06 28.15
CA LEU A 320 4.51 38.78 27.45
C LEU A 320 5.18 37.71 28.31
N VAL A 321 4.44 36.65 28.61
CA VAL A 321 4.93 35.47 29.32
C VAL A 321 4.75 34.22 28.46
N GLY A 322 5.65 33.25 28.58
CA GLY A 322 5.53 31.93 27.96
C GLY A 322 5.57 30.81 29.00
N LYS A 323 5.63 29.55 28.51
CA LYS A 323 5.66 28.35 29.38
C LYS A 323 6.81 28.33 30.39
N ARG A 324 7.91 29.04 30.12
CA ARG A 324 9.12 29.08 30.95
C ARG A 324 9.29 30.38 31.75
N GLY A 325 8.30 31.28 31.75
CA GLY A 325 8.34 32.53 32.51
C GLY A 325 8.24 33.79 31.64
N PHE A 326 8.73 34.91 32.19
CA PHE A 326 8.76 36.22 31.56
C PHE A 326 9.57 36.20 30.25
N ILE A 327 9.09 36.92 29.23
CA ILE A 327 9.75 37.04 27.91
C ILE A 327 10.11 38.49 27.61
N GLY A 328 9.22 39.42 27.94
CA GLY A 328 9.43 40.84 27.70
C GLY A 328 8.20 41.66 28.07
N SER A 329 8.36 42.99 28.09
CA SER A 329 7.29 43.95 28.36
C SER A 329 7.20 44.98 27.24
N PHE A 330 5.99 45.42 26.91
CA PHE A 330 5.68 46.28 25.77
C PHE A 330 4.76 47.44 26.16
N ASP A 331 4.80 48.53 25.40
CA ASP A 331 4.01 49.74 25.67
C ASP A 331 2.53 49.54 25.30
N THR A 332 2.26 48.67 24.32
CA THR A 332 0.91 48.35 23.86
C THR A 332 0.68 46.84 23.77
N ARG A 333 -0.59 46.45 23.84
CA ARG A 333 -1.02 45.06 23.70
C ARG A 333 -0.65 44.50 22.33
N GLU A 334 -0.79 45.31 21.28
CA GLU A 334 -0.52 44.93 19.89
C GLU A 334 0.94 44.54 19.69
N LEU A 335 1.88 45.28 20.29
CA LEU A 335 3.31 45.00 20.22
C LEU A 335 3.67 43.70 20.99
N ALA A 336 3.05 43.46 22.14
CA ALA A 336 3.21 42.21 22.87
C ALA A 336 2.69 41.00 22.08
N VAL A 337 1.54 41.16 21.42
CA VAL A 337 0.94 40.15 20.54
C VAL A 337 1.80 39.91 19.29
N GLU A 338 2.32 40.97 18.66
CA GLU A 338 3.20 40.87 17.50
C GLU A 338 4.50 40.14 17.86
N SER A 339 5.11 40.48 18.98
CA SER A 339 6.27 39.82 19.56
C SER A 339 6.02 38.32 19.85
N ALA A 340 4.81 37.97 20.31
CA ALA A 340 4.39 36.58 20.50
C ALA A 340 4.18 35.84 19.16
N LYS A 341 3.59 36.52 18.17
CA LYS A 341 3.38 36.00 16.81
C LYS A 341 4.70 35.73 16.11
N GLU A 342 5.66 36.65 16.20
CA GLU A 342 6.99 36.52 15.63
C GLU A 342 7.73 35.31 16.22
N ARG A 343 7.73 35.18 17.56
CA ARG A 343 8.32 34.02 18.26
C ARG A 343 7.63 32.70 17.91
N THR A 344 6.33 32.74 17.61
CA THR A 344 5.56 31.56 17.19
C THR A 344 5.77 31.18 15.72
N ARG A 345 6.11 32.15 14.86
CA ARG A 345 6.40 31.92 13.43
C ARG A 345 7.70 31.14 13.21
N GLY A 346 8.57 31.05 14.24
CA GLY A 346 9.90 30.48 14.13
C GLY A 346 10.81 31.34 13.25
N ALA A 347 12.12 31.08 13.25
CA ALA A 347 13.05 31.64 12.28
C ALA A 347 12.69 31.14 10.86
N LYS A 348 11.60 31.66 10.28
CA LYS A 348 11.26 31.49 8.88
C LYS A 348 11.75 32.74 8.18
N GLY A 349 13.02 32.72 7.77
CA GLY A 349 13.46 33.59 6.70
C GLY A 349 12.49 33.43 5.53
N LYS A 350 11.97 34.54 5.02
CA LYS A 350 11.15 34.56 3.81
C LYS A 350 11.89 33.96 2.60
N ASP A 351 13.21 33.79 2.72
CA ASP A 351 14.10 33.28 1.68
C ASP A 351 14.21 31.74 1.63
N ALA A 352 13.68 30.99 2.60
CA ALA A 352 13.73 29.53 2.60
C ALA A 352 12.60 28.85 1.78
N GLN A 353 11.74 29.62 1.10
CA GLN A 353 10.57 29.12 0.37
C GLN A 353 10.77 28.94 -1.15
N ILE A 354 11.99 29.05 -1.68
CA ILE A 354 12.21 29.14 -3.13
C ILE A 354 12.52 27.79 -3.80
N ILE A 355 12.85 26.73 -3.06
CA ILE A 355 13.60 25.60 -3.67
C ILE A 355 12.73 24.55 -4.41
N ASP A 356 11.40 24.69 -4.47
CA ASP A 356 10.52 23.73 -5.20
C ASP A 356 9.24 24.37 -5.79
N LYS A 357 9.31 25.64 -6.18
CA LYS A 357 8.27 26.23 -7.05
C LYS A 357 8.78 26.15 -8.48
N GLY A 358 8.05 25.44 -9.34
CA GLY A 358 8.37 25.37 -10.76
C GLY A 358 8.21 26.72 -11.46
N TYR A 359 8.58 26.73 -12.73
CA TYR A 359 8.64 27.95 -13.54
C TYR A 359 7.25 28.34 -14.05
N ASN A 360 7.11 29.62 -14.42
CA ASN A 360 6.01 29.98 -15.31
C ASN A 360 6.26 29.30 -16.67
N VAL A 361 5.19 28.85 -17.33
CA VAL A 361 5.31 28.23 -18.65
C VAL A 361 5.95 29.17 -19.68
N ALA A 362 5.76 30.49 -19.55
CA ALA A 362 6.38 31.47 -20.43
C ALA A 362 7.91 31.55 -20.27
N ASP A 363 8.45 31.10 -19.14
CA ASP A 363 9.89 31.06 -18.87
C ASP A 363 10.50 29.67 -19.20
N ALA A 364 9.69 28.74 -19.71
CA ALA A 364 10.16 27.41 -20.07
C ALA A 364 10.99 27.46 -21.36
N GLU A 365 12.18 26.89 -21.31
CA GLU A 365 13.14 26.86 -22.40
C GLU A 365 13.41 25.43 -22.81
N ARG A 366 13.56 25.22 -24.12
CA ARG A 366 13.97 23.94 -24.69
C ARG A 366 15.08 24.10 -25.72
N ILE A 367 16.10 23.26 -25.63
CA ILE A 367 17.20 23.10 -26.58
C ILE A 367 17.31 21.61 -26.90
N GLY A 368 17.30 21.23 -28.18
CA GLY A 368 17.39 19.83 -28.61
C GLY A 368 16.82 19.62 -30.00
N ALA A 369 16.71 18.35 -30.42
CA ALA A 369 16.10 17.99 -31.70
C ALA A 369 14.66 18.53 -31.81
N SER A 370 14.26 18.98 -33.01
CA SER A 370 12.87 19.43 -33.22
C SER A 370 11.91 18.26 -33.03
N ARG A 371 10.89 18.45 -32.19
CA ARG A 371 9.81 17.46 -31.99
C ARG A 371 8.56 17.77 -32.78
N ARG A 372 8.44 19.03 -33.24
CA ARG A 372 7.29 19.57 -33.95
C ARG A 372 7.73 20.12 -35.29
N MET A 373 6.79 20.26 -36.22
CA MET A 373 7.01 21.04 -37.43
C MET A 373 7.19 22.52 -37.06
N GLU A 374 7.92 23.26 -37.89
CA GLU A 374 8.15 24.69 -37.64
C GLU A 374 6.81 25.45 -37.60
N GLY A 375 6.54 26.13 -36.49
CA GLY A 375 5.30 26.87 -36.26
C GLY A 375 4.08 26.01 -35.89
N GLU A 376 4.25 24.71 -35.64
CA GLU A 376 3.14 23.82 -35.28
C GLU A 376 2.72 23.97 -33.81
N ASP A 377 1.43 24.21 -33.62
CA ASP A 377 0.74 24.20 -32.33
C ASP A 377 0.05 22.84 -32.11
N ILE A 378 0.31 22.25 -30.95
CA ILE A 378 -0.20 20.92 -30.57
C ILE A 378 -1.60 21.06 -29.96
N SER A 379 -2.53 20.19 -30.39
CA SER A 379 -3.85 20.07 -29.76
C SER A 379 -3.85 19.06 -28.61
N SER A 380 -4.84 19.14 -27.73
CA SER A 380 -5.03 18.17 -26.64
C SER A 380 -5.20 16.73 -27.16
N GLU A 381 -5.93 16.56 -28.27
CA GLU A 381 -6.14 15.28 -28.94
C GLU A 381 -4.84 14.73 -29.51
N ARG A 382 -4.03 15.58 -30.16
CA ARG A 382 -2.73 15.17 -30.69
C ARG A 382 -1.78 14.70 -29.58
N LEU A 383 -1.73 15.44 -28.47
CA LEU A 383 -0.93 15.07 -27.30
C LEU A 383 -1.42 13.73 -26.72
N MET A 384 -2.73 13.56 -26.59
CA MET A 384 -3.33 12.34 -26.08
C MET A 384 -3.01 11.12 -26.96
N GLU A 385 -3.19 11.22 -28.26
CA GLU A 385 -3.00 10.12 -29.21
C GLU A 385 -1.52 9.72 -29.36
N GLU A 386 -0.61 10.68 -29.41
CA GLU A 386 0.84 10.44 -29.58
C GLU A 386 1.43 9.67 -28.41
N PHE A 387 1.07 10.07 -27.18
CA PHE A 387 1.59 9.47 -25.94
C PHE A 387 0.65 8.43 -25.34
N GLY A 388 -0.51 8.17 -25.95
CA GLY A 388 -1.51 7.22 -25.45
C GLY A 388 -2.07 7.59 -24.09
N LEU A 389 -2.23 8.88 -23.79
CA LEU A 389 -2.79 9.34 -22.52
C LEU A 389 -4.29 9.02 -22.44
N ARG A 390 -4.80 8.78 -21.23
CA ARG A 390 -6.23 8.54 -20.97
C ARG A 390 -7.08 9.78 -21.21
N GLY A 391 -6.52 10.95 -20.93
CA GLY A 391 -7.16 12.26 -21.13
C GLY A 391 -6.19 13.41 -20.90
N VAL A 392 -6.47 14.54 -21.55
CA VAL A 392 -5.76 15.82 -21.42
C VAL A 392 -6.78 16.91 -21.11
N ASN A 393 -6.76 17.45 -19.89
CA ASN A 393 -7.82 18.36 -19.42
C ASN A 393 -7.27 19.67 -18.86
N PHE A 394 -8.04 20.74 -19.03
CA PHE A 394 -7.71 22.08 -18.58
C PHE A 394 -8.62 22.55 -17.44
N GLY A 395 -8.06 23.33 -16.53
CA GLY A 395 -8.87 24.12 -15.59
C GLY A 395 -9.75 25.15 -16.29
N ASN A 396 -10.89 25.50 -15.70
CA ASN A 396 -11.88 26.43 -16.29
C ASN A 396 -11.26 27.76 -16.75
N TRP A 397 -10.29 28.28 -16.02
CA TRP A 397 -9.61 29.53 -16.37
C TRP A 397 -8.77 29.40 -17.65
N MET A 398 -8.10 28.26 -17.84
CA MET A 398 -7.24 27.99 -19.01
C MET A 398 -8.03 27.90 -20.33
N LYS A 399 -9.35 27.70 -20.24
CA LYS A 399 -10.27 27.69 -21.38
C LYS A 399 -10.76 29.07 -21.80
N THR A 400 -10.43 30.12 -21.04
CA THR A 400 -10.84 31.48 -21.37
C THR A 400 -10.01 32.03 -22.54
N PRO A 401 -10.55 32.95 -23.36
CA PRO A 401 -9.79 33.59 -24.44
C PRO A 401 -8.49 34.25 -23.97
N ALA A 402 -8.49 34.83 -22.76
CA ALA A 402 -7.32 35.48 -22.16
C ALA A 402 -6.18 34.51 -21.81
N ALA A 403 -6.50 33.25 -21.52
CA ALA A 403 -5.55 32.21 -21.15
C ALA A 403 -5.10 31.33 -22.32
N ARG A 404 -5.66 31.54 -23.52
CA ARG A 404 -5.45 30.64 -24.67
C ARG A 404 -3.99 30.48 -25.04
N ALA A 405 -3.23 31.59 -25.12
CA ALA A 405 -1.80 31.53 -25.45
C ALA A 405 -1.00 30.74 -24.40
N GLU A 406 -1.34 30.91 -23.12
CA GLU A 406 -0.71 30.18 -22.01
C GLU A 406 -1.01 28.68 -22.06
N ALA A 407 -2.27 28.32 -22.31
CA ALA A 407 -2.68 26.93 -22.49
C ALA A 407 -1.99 26.28 -23.71
N GLN A 408 -1.80 27.03 -24.80
CA GLN A 408 -1.08 26.54 -25.98
C GLN A 408 0.41 26.30 -25.67
N MET A 409 1.06 27.21 -24.93
CA MET A 409 2.43 27.03 -24.47
C MET A 409 2.56 25.74 -23.65
N HIS A 410 1.62 25.48 -22.75
CA HIS A 410 1.59 24.25 -21.97
C HIS A 410 1.51 22.98 -22.84
N LEU A 411 0.65 22.94 -23.86
CA LEU A 411 0.54 21.79 -24.77
C LEU A 411 1.85 21.56 -25.54
N ASN A 412 2.39 22.63 -26.12
CA ASN A 412 3.62 22.57 -26.89
C ASN A 412 4.80 22.07 -26.04
N HIS A 413 4.96 22.62 -24.84
CA HIS A 413 6.03 22.21 -23.93
C HIS A 413 5.82 20.79 -23.37
N ALA A 414 4.58 20.39 -23.05
CA ALA A 414 4.28 19.03 -22.60
C ALA A 414 4.60 18.00 -23.70
N PHE A 415 4.22 18.29 -24.95
CA PHE A 415 4.52 17.45 -26.10
C PHE A 415 6.03 17.25 -26.27
N ASP A 416 6.77 18.35 -26.29
CA ASP A 416 8.22 18.32 -26.42
C ASP A 416 8.89 17.57 -25.24
N ALA A 417 8.40 17.78 -24.03
CA ALA A 417 8.91 17.16 -22.80
C ALA A 417 8.66 15.66 -22.74
N PHE A 418 7.49 15.16 -23.13
CA PHE A 418 7.25 13.72 -23.18
C PHE A 418 8.10 13.03 -24.25
N HIS A 419 8.35 13.65 -25.41
CA HIS A 419 9.28 13.07 -26.38
C HIS A 419 10.73 13.02 -25.84
N ASP A 420 11.18 14.07 -25.17
CA ASP A 420 12.51 14.08 -24.54
C ASP A 420 12.61 13.00 -23.44
N LEU A 421 11.55 12.81 -22.66
CA LEU A 421 11.48 11.75 -21.65
C LEU A 421 11.50 10.36 -22.28
N ALA A 422 10.74 10.13 -23.36
CA ALA A 422 10.73 8.86 -24.09
C ALA A 422 12.12 8.51 -24.62
N GLU A 423 12.85 9.49 -25.18
CA GLU A 423 14.21 9.30 -25.65
C GLU A 423 15.20 9.01 -24.51
N ILE A 424 15.07 9.68 -23.36
CA ILE A 424 15.93 9.44 -22.19
C ILE A 424 15.74 8.03 -21.63
N LEU A 425 14.50 7.55 -21.65
CA LEU A 425 14.11 6.24 -21.14
C LEU A 425 14.31 5.10 -22.15
N ASP A 426 14.61 5.43 -23.41
CA ASP A 426 14.71 4.47 -24.53
C ASP A 426 13.44 3.62 -24.70
N VAL A 427 12.28 4.28 -24.62
CA VAL A 427 10.96 3.63 -24.79
C VAL A 427 10.12 4.37 -25.85
N PRO A 428 9.15 3.69 -26.50
CA PRO A 428 8.22 4.36 -27.40
C PRO A 428 7.40 5.44 -26.66
N PRO A 429 7.03 6.56 -27.31
CA PRO A 429 6.24 7.63 -26.69
C PRO A 429 4.99 7.14 -25.96
N LYS A 430 4.25 6.20 -26.57
CA LYS A 430 3.04 5.61 -25.97
C LYS A 430 3.28 4.80 -24.70
N ALA A 431 4.50 4.33 -24.44
CA ALA A 431 4.80 3.62 -23.20
C ALA A 431 4.79 4.55 -21.98
N LEU A 432 4.93 5.87 -22.17
CA LEU A 432 4.92 6.84 -21.09
C LEU A 432 3.55 6.96 -20.41
N SER A 433 2.47 6.55 -21.07
CA SER A 433 1.15 6.46 -20.44
C SER A 433 0.95 5.24 -19.55
N LEU A 434 1.97 4.37 -19.46
CA LEU A 434 2.00 3.20 -18.60
C LEU A 434 0.82 2.27 -18.90
N GLY A 435 0.66 1.91 -20.17
CA GLY A 435 -0.47 1.10 -20.65
C GLY A 435 -1.77 1.89 -20.69
N GLY A 436 -1.74 3.13 -21.20
CA GLY A 436 -2.95 3.94 -21.39
C GLY A 436 -3.60 4.48 -20.12
N MET A 437 -2.98 4.31 -18.96
CA MET A 437 -3.59 4.66 -17.67
C MET A 437 -3.37 6.13 -17.28
N LEU A 438 -2.29 6.75 -17.74
CA LEU A 438 -1.89 8.10 -17.33
C LEU A 438 -2.77 9.18 -17.95
N GLY A 439 -3.33 10.06 -17.11
CA GLY A 439 -3.96 11.31 -17.53
C GLY A 439 -3.11 12.54 -17.22
N LEU A 440 -3.26 13.62 -17.98
CA LEU A 440 -2.61 14.90 -17.74
C LEU A 440 -3.64 16.02 -17.55
N ALA A 441 -3.55 16.73 -16.44
CA ALA A 441 -4.38 17.89 -16.15
C ALA A 441 -3.52 19.15 -15.95
N ILE A 442 -3.93 20.26 -16.56
CA ILE A 442 -3.19 21.53 -16.53
C ILE A 442 -4.07 22.64 -15.94
N GLY A 443 -3.63 23.22 -14.83
CA GLY A 443 -4.33 24.32 -14.15
C GLY A 443 -5.70 23.93 -13.55
N ALA A 444 -5.98 22.63 -13.40
CA ALA A 444 -7.31 22.13 -13.01
C ALA A 444 -7.62 22.14 -11.49
N GLN A 445 -6.67 22.60 -10.66
CA GLN A 445 -6.72 22.50 -9.19
C GLN A 445 -7.25 23.75 -8.46
N GLY A 446 -7.71 24.77 -9.20
CA GLY A 446 -8.27 26.01 -8.64
C GLY A 446 -7.23 26.97 -8.04
N HIS A 447 -7.71 28.04 -7.39
CA HIS A 447 -6.84 29.05 -6.76
C HIS A 447 -6.21 28.52 -5.46
N GLY A 448 -4.92 28.83 -5.23
CA GLY A 448 -4.23 28.56 -3.95
C GLY A 448 -3.63 27.15 -3.78
N GLY A 449 -3.31 26.46 -4.88
CA GLY A 449 -2.53 25.22 -4.82
C GLY A 449 -1.19 25.42 -4.08
N ARG A 450 -0.89 24.55 -3.12
CA ARG A 450 0.34 24.63 -2.30
C ARG A 450 1.58 24.10 -3.03
N PHE A 451 1.39 23.27 -4.06
CA PHE A 451 2.42 22.51 -4.76
C PHE A 451 2.48 22.91 -6.24
N ALA A 452 3.65 22.80 -6.85
CA ALA A 452 3.91 23.09 -8.27
C ALA A 452 3.17 22.11 -9.20
N ALA A 453 3.17 20.83 -8.83
CA ALA A 453 2.41 19.78 -9.46
C ALA A 453 2.10 18.70 -8.41
N HIS A 454 1.32 17.69 -8.79
CA HIS A 454 1.23 16.43 -8.04
C HIS A 454 0.65 15.31 -8.91
N PHE A 455 1.16 14.09 -8.71
CA PHE A 455 0.56 12.86 -9.17
C PHE A 455 -0.53 12.39 -8.20
N VAL A 456 -1.65 11.93 -8.74
CA VAL A 456 -2.76 11.39 -7.97
C VAL A 456 -2.78 9.86 -8.09
N PRO A 457 -2.30 9.12 -7.06
CA PRO A 457 -2.39 7.67 -7.05
C PRO A 457 -3.85 7.21 -7.08
N GLY A 458 -4.10 6.11 -7.78
CA GLY A 458 -5.43 5.56 -8.04
C GLY A 458 -6.01 5.98 -9.39
N VAL A 459 -6.25 7.26 -9.65
CA VAL A 459 -6.68 7.71 -11.01
C VAL A 459 -5.53 7.76 -12.01
N ASN A 460 -4.28 7.67 -11.57
CA ASN A 460 -3.08 7.83 -12.40
C ASN A 460 -3.10 9.16 -13.19
N GLU A 461 -3.22 10.28 -12.48
CA GLU A 461 -3.33 11.61 -13.09
C GLU A 461 -2.20 12.53 -12.63
N ILE A 462 -1.46 13.11 -13.57
CA ILE A 462 -0.49 14.19 -13.31
C ILE A 462 -1.24 15.52 -13.37
N ASN A 463 -1.17 16.30 -12.30
CA ASN A 463 -1.75 17.63 -12.22
C ASN A 463 -0.66 18.69 -12.17
N LEU A 464 -0.47 19.43 -13.26
CA LEU A 464 0.44 20.57 -13.31
C LEU A 464 -0.29 21.85 -12.94
N THR A 465 0.27 22.66 -12.03
CA THR A 465 -0.28 23.99 -11.79
C THR A 465 0.00 24.92 -12.97
N ARG A 466 -0.88 25.89 -13.14
CA ARG A 466 -0.76 26.90 -14.21
C ARG A 466 0.54 27.70 -14.11
N THR A 467 0.80 28.33 -12.96
CA THR A 467 1.86 29.34 -12.83
C THR A 467 3.23 28.79 -12.46
N THR A 468 3.28 27.57 -11.93
CA THR A 468 4.49 26.98 -11.34
C THR A 468 4.65 25.52 -11.70
N GLY A 469 3.90 24.99 -12.67
CA GLY A 469 3.94 23.57 -13.02
C GLY A 469 5.08 23.17 -13.94
N ALA A 470 5.69 24.14 -14.66
CA ALA A 470 6.83 23.85 -15.51
C ALA A 470 8.04 23.42 -14.67
N GLY A 471 8.71 22.35 -15.09
CA GLY A 471 9.87 21.76 -14.42
C GLY A 471 9.53 20.53 -13.56
N ALA A 472 8.26 20.28 -13.29
CA ALA A 472 7.83 19.18 -12.42
C ALA A 472 7.44 17.89 -13.16
N LEU A 473 7.38 17.88 -14.51
CA LEU A 473 6.80 16.75 -15.25
C LEU A 473 7.56 15.43 -15.02
N ALA A 474 8.90 15.45 -15.03
CA ALA A 474 9.71 14.26 -14.76
C ALA A 474 9.50 13.72 -13.34
N HIS A 475 9.39 14.62 -12.36
CA HIS A 475 9.12 14.28 -10.97
C HIS A 475 7.76 13.59 -10.81
N GLU A 476 6.70 14.15 -11.41
CA GLU A 476 5.37 13.54 -11.34
C GLU A 476 5.27 12.23 -12.12
N TRP A 477 5.98 12.11 -13.25
CA TRP A 477 6.07 10.84 -13.97
C TRP A 477 6.81 9.77 -13.14
N ALA A 478 7.83 10.15 -12.36
CA ALA A 478 8.51 9.24 -11.44
C ALA A 478 7.53 8.68 -10.39
N HIS A 479 6.67 9.53 -9.81
CA HIS A 479 5.60 9.06 -8.93
C HIS A 479 4.62 8.13 -9.65
N ALA A 480 4.30 8.42 -10.91
CA ALA A 480 3.41 7.58 -11.71
C ALA A 480 3.98 6.19 -11.96
N VAL A 481 5.25 6.07 -12.37
CA VAL A 481 5.88 4.77 -12.63
C VAL A 481 6.13 3.97 -11.34
N ASP A 482 6.47 4.64 -10.24
CA ASP A 482 6.62 4.00 -8.92
C ASP A 482 5.28 3.41 -8.42
N HIS A 483 4.19 4.16 -8.58
CA HIS A 483 2.84 3.70 -8.28
C HIS A 483 2.38 2.58 -9.24
N TYR A 484 2.70 2.69 -10.53
CA TYR A 484 2.37 1.69 -11.54
C TYR A 484 2.90 0.29 -11.19
N PHE A 485 4.18 0.20 -10.82
CA PHE A 485 4.75 -1.08 -10.39
C PHE A 485 4.25 -1.50 -8.99
N ALA A 486 3.87 -0.55 -8.12
CA ALA A 486 3.24 -0.87 -6.83
C ALA A 486 1.88 -1.57 -7.02
N ARG A 487 1.06 -1.06 -7.95
CA ARG A 487 -0.23 -1.66 -8.31
C ARG A 487 -0.06 -3.09 -8.79
N GLN A 488 0.89 -3.30 -9.69
CA GLN A 488 1.22 -4.64 -10.18
C GLN A 488 1.75 -5.57 -9.08
N ALA A 489 2.39 -5.01 -8.04
CA ALA A 489 2.80 -5.75 -6.86
C ALA A 489 1.65 -6.08 -5.89
N GLY A 490 0.41 -5.66 -6.20
CA GLY A 490 -0.75 -5.82 -5.35
C GLY A 490 -0.74 -4.89 -4.13
N LEU A 491 -0.12 -3.72 -4.26
CA LEU A 491 0.03 -2.72 -3.20
C LEU A 491 -1.02 -1.59 -3.29
N ASP A 492 -2.05 -1.72 -4.11
CA ASP A 492 -3.08 -0.68 -4.36
C ASP A 492 -3.79 -0.20 -3.09
N THR A 493 -3.94 -1.10 -2.12
CA THR A 493 -4.60 -0.86 -0.82
C THR A 493 -3.62 -0.48 0.29
N ALA A 494 -2.32 -0.44 0.00
CA ALA A 494 -1.30 -0.08 0.98
C ALA A 494 -1.45 1.40 1.38
N GLU A 495 -1.02 1.74 2.59
CA GLU A 495 -1.05 3.13 3.05
C GLU A 495 -0.20 4.05 2.15
N GLU A 496 0.94 3.54 1.71
CA GLU A 496 1.82 4.18 0.74
C GLU A 496 1.86 3.30 -0.53
N PRO A 497 1.07 3.61 -1.58
CA PRO A 497 0.92 2.76 -2.77
C PRO A 497 2.08 2.98 -3.77
N TYR A 498 3.33 2.92 -3.30
CA TYR A 498 4.53 3.15 -4.10
C TYR A 498 5.52 2.00 -3.91
N LEU A 499 6.05 1.43 -4.98
CA LEU A 499 6.94 0.26 -4.89
C LEU A 499 8.21 0.60 -4.11
N SER A 500 8.77 1.80 -4.28
CA SER A 500 9.94 2.29 -3.56
C SER A 500 9.79 2.22 -2.04
N GLU A 501 8.57 2.40 -1.52
CA GLU A 501 8.29 2.32 -0.08
C GLU A 501 8.45 0.90 0.47
N HIS A 502 8.15 -0.10 -0.36
CA HIS A 502 8.09 -1.51 0.00
C HIS A 502 9.25 -2.35 -0.53
N ALA A 503 9.98 -1.93 -1.56
CA ALA A 503 10.99 -2.74 -2.27
C ALA A 503 12.15 -3.24 -1.37
N THR A 504 12.40 -2.56 -0.26
CA THR A 504 13.40 -2.95 0.74
C THR A 504 12.93 -4.03 1.72
N LEU A 505 11.64 -4.36 1.69
CA LEU A 505 11.06 -5.46 2.46
C LEU A 505 11.40 -6.80 1.81
N GLY A 506 11.41 -7.88 2.60
CA GLY A 506 11.71 -9.22 2.07
C GLY A 506 10.65 -9.75 1.11
N ASP A 507 11.07 -10.65 0.22
CA ASP A 507 10.29 -11.17 -0.93
C ASP A 507 9.01 -11.92 -0.52
N THR A 508 8.91 -12.35 0.73
CA THR A 508 7.74 -13.03 1.28
C THR A 508 7.10 -12.24 2.42
N LYS A 509 5.78 -12.36 2.54
CA LYS A 509 5.00 -11.95 3.70
C LYS A 509 4.50 -13.19 4.42
N THR A 510 4.60 -13.18 5.75
CA THR A 510 4.09 -14.27 6.60
C THR A 510 2.80 -13.81 7.25
N ARG A 511 1.71 -14.55 7.05
CA ARG A 511 0.42 -14.33 7.71
C ARG A 511 0.04 -15.55 8.53
N HIS A 512 -0.54 -15.35 9.71
CA HIS A 512 -1.08 -16.45 10.51
C HIS A 512 -2.53 -16.69 10.12
N GLU A 513 -2.82 -17.84 9.55
CA GLU A 513 -4.17 -18.25 9.16
C GLU A 513 -4.71 -19.30 10.13
N LEU A 514 -6.02 -19.26 10.37
CA LEU A 514 -6.69 -20.26 11.18
C LEU A 514 -7.00 -21.49 10.30
N VAL A 515 -6.20 -22.55 10.43
CA VAL A 515 -6.43 -23.83 9.76
C VAL A 515 -6.74 -24.87 10.83
N GLY A 516 -7.99 -25.36 10.85
CA GLY A 516 -8.43 -26.38 11.81
C GLY A 516 -8.21 -25.97 13.28
N ASN A 517 -8.69 -24.79 13.66
CA ASN A 517 -8.55 -24.19 15.01
C ASN A 517 -7.11 -23.91 15.48
N LYS A 518 -6.11 -23.97 14.59
CA LYS A 518 -4.72 -23.59 14.90
C LYS A 518 -4.26 -22.47 13.99
N PHE A 519 -3.54 -21.50 14.57
CA PHE A 519 -2.87 -20.45 13.79
C PHE A 519 -1.61 -21.03 13.15
N VAL A 520 -1.62 -21.16 11.82
CA VAL A 520 -0.48 -21.64 11.02
C VAL A 520 0.13 -20.45 10.28
N ALA A 521 1.46 -20.35 10.30
CA ALA A 521 2.17 -19.35 9.52
C ALA A 521 2.18 -19.75 8.04
N VAL A 522 1.47 -18.99 7.21
CA VAL A 522 1.43 -19.13 5.75
C VAL A 522 2.32 -18.05 5.15
N LYS A 523 3.31 -18.47 4.35
CA LYS A 523 4.16 -17.57 3.58
C LYS A 523 3.55 -17.37 2.20
N SER A 524 3.41 -16.13 1.77
CA SER A 524 3.03 -15.78 0.40
C SER A 524 4.03 -14.77 -0.21
N PRO A 525 4.17 -14.71 -1.54
CA PRO A 525 4.93 -13.67 -2.20
C PRO A 525 4.42 -12.28 -1.80
N ARG A 526 5.34 -11.34 -1.58
CA ARG A 526 5.00 -9.96 -1.18
C ARG A 526 4.56 -9.12 -2.37
N PHE A 527 5.24 -9.25 -3.50
CA PHE A 527 5.16 -8.31 -4.63
C PHE A 527 4.38 -8.84 -5.83
N GLY A 528 3.29 -9.58 -5.56
CA GLY A 528 2.37 -10.07 -6.60
C GLY A 528 3.09 -10.76 -7.75
N ASP A 529 2.75 -10.35 -8.96
CA ASP A 529 3.28 -10.90 -10.21
C ASP A 529 4.44 -10.06 -10.78
N VAL A 530 4.92 -9.01 -10.09
CA VAL A 530 5.98 -8.12 -10.59
C VAL A 530 7.29 -8.86 -10.83
N ARG A 531 7.93 -8.55 -11.96
CA ARG A 531 9.25 -9.06 -12.35
C ARG A 531 10.26 -8.88 -11.21
N PRO A 532 10.92 -9.96 -10.76
CA PRO A 532 11.93 -9.89 -9.71
C PRO A 532 13.06 -8.90 -10.05
N GLU A 533 13.37 -8.73 -11.33
CA GLU A 533 14.40 -7.76 -11.76
C GLU A 533 13.96 -6.32 -11.50
N ILE A 534 12.68 -5.97 -11.73
CA ILE A 534 12.13 -4.64 -11.40
C ILE A 534 12.15 -4.42 -9.89
N VAL A 535 11.64 -5.38 -9.11
CA VAL A 535 11.67 -5.28 -7.63
C VAL A 535 13.11 -5.16 -7.13
N GLY A 536 14.03 -5.93 -7.71
CA GLY A 536 15.46 -5.89 -7.42
C GLY A 536 16.09 -4.54 -7.75
N ALA A 537 15.76 -3.96 -8.91
CA ALA A 537 16.24 -2.64 -9.32
C ALA A 537 15.71 -1.52 -8.41
N PHE A 538 14.41 -1.53 -8.07
CA PHE A 538 13.84 -0.60 -7.08
C PHE A 538 14.50 -0.75 -5.70
N LYS A 539 14.73 -1.99 -5.25
CA LYS A 539 15.42 -2.27 -3.98
C LYS A 539 16.84 -1.71 -3.99
N ALA A 540 17.60 -1.97 -5.05
CA ALA A 540 18.96 -1.48 -5.20
C ALA A 540 18.99 0.05 -5.23
N LEU A 541 18.11 0.68 -6.00
CA LEU A 541 18.01 2.14 -6.08
C LEU A 541 17.67 2.77 -4.73
N VAL A 542 16.66 2.26 -4.01
CA VAL A 542 16.31 2.75 -2.67
C VAL A 542 17.47 2.56 -1.69
N GLN A 543 18.19 1.44 -1.77
CA GLN A 543 19.38 1.23 -0.96
C GLN A 543 20.45 2.27 -1.30
N THR A 544 20.75 2.52 -2.57
CA THR A 544 21.73 3.53 -3.00
C THR A 544 21.33 4.95 -2.57
N MET A 545 20.04 5.30 -2.62
CA MET A 545 19.55 6.61 -2.17
C MET A 545 19.60 6.79 -0.66
N THR A 546 19.56 5.71 0.13
CA THR A 546 19.41 5.79 1.60
C THR A 546 20.61 5.28 2.38
N LYS A 547 21.50 4.52 1.74
CA LYS A 547 22.67 3.88 2.35
C LYS A 547 23.90 4.05 1.47
N ARG A 548 25.02 4.34 2.11
CA ARG A 548 26.36 4.31 1.51
C ARG A 548 27.34 3.62 2.44
N GLN A 549 28.45 3.16 1.87
CA GLN A 549 29.54 2.68 2.70
C GLN A 549 30.26 3.88 3.35
N GLN A 550 30.66 3.73 4.61
CA GLN A 550 31.48 4.73 5.28
C GLN A 550 32.79 4.96 4.53
N THR A 551 33.29 6.20 4.55
CA THR A 551 34.68 6.45 4.14
C THR A 551 35.65 5.89 5.18
N ALA A 552 36.90 5.65 4.78
CA ALA A 552 37.92 5.19 5.72
C ALA A 552 38.21 6.21 6.83
N GLU A 553 37.99 7.50 6.57
CA GLU A 553 38.12 8.56 7.57
C GLU A 553 36.95 8.58 8.55
N GLU A 554 35.72 8.42 8.06
CA GLU A 554 34.53 8.31 8.91
C GLU A 554 34.62 7.09 9.83
N ALA A 555 35.02 5.94 9.29
CA ALA A 555 35.21 4.72 10.08
C ALA A 555 36.27 4.94 11.18
N ARG A 556 37.42 5.54 10.85
CA ARG A 556 38.46 5.90 11.84
C ARG A 556 37.94 6.88 12.89
N SER A 557 37.17 7.88 12.48
CA SER A 557 36.58 8.89 13.37
C SER A 557 35.57 8.28 14.34
N GLU A 558 34.68 7.41 13.86
CA GLU A 558 33.72 6.68 14.71
C GLU A 558 34.44 5.74 15.67
N ASP A 559 35.48 5.06 15.19
CA ASP A 559 36.28 4.18 16.02
C ASP A 559 36.98 4.95 17.14
N ALA A 560 37.58 6.09 16.84
CA ALA A 560 38.16 6.98 17.83
C ALA A 560 37.12 7.48 18.85
N LYS A 561 35.93 7.90 18.39
CA LYS A 561 34.82 8.34 19.27
C LYS A 561 34.34 7.22 20.18
N TYR A 562 34.21 6.00 19.66
CA TYR A 562 33.78 4.85 20.47
C TYR A 562 34.85 4.47 21.50
N GLN A 563 36.13 4.53 21.13
CA GLN A 563 37.24 4.32 22.07
C GLN A 563 37.23 5.38 23.18
N GLN A 564 37.12 6.67 22.83
CA GLN A 564 37.03 7.76 23.80
C GLN A 564 35.81 7.60 24.74
N LYS A 565 34.68 7.12 24.21
CA LYS A 565 33.49 6.82 25.02
C LYS A 565 33.76 5.68 26.00
N LEU A 566 34.42 4.60 25.58
CA LEU A 566 34.78 3.49 26.45
C LEU A 566 35.75 3.94 27.55
N GLU A 567 36.79 4.71 27.19
CA GLU A 567 37.74 5.28 28.17
C GLU A 567 37.03 6.16 29.20
N ARG A 568 36.14 7.06 28.75
CA ARG A 568 35.31 7.88 29.64
C ARG A 568 34.39 7.05 30.53
N ASN A 569 33.80 5.97 30.00
CA ASN A 569 32.96 5.06 30.79
C ASN A 569 33.79 4.34 31.85
N VAL A 570 34.99 3.86 31.51
CA VAL A 570 35.92 3.24 32.45
C VAL A 570 36.30 4.23 33.55
N ASP A 571 36.64 5.47 33.20
CA ASP A 571 36.93 6.51 34.19
C ASP A 571 35.73 6.82 35.09
N GLY A 572 34.52 6.87 34.52
CA GLY A 572 33.29 7.04 35.29
C GLY A 572 33.04 5.89 36.26
N TRP A 573 33.26 4.65 35.82
CA TRP A 573 33.16 3.45 36.67
C TRP A 573 34.24 3.43 37.76
N LEU A 574 35.49 3.70 37.42
CA LEU A 574 36.60 3.80 38.37
C LEU A 574 36.35 4.90 39.41
N GLY A 575 35.81 6.04 38.99
CA GLY A 575 35.42 7.13 39.90
C GLY A 575 34.25 6.73 40.81
N SER A 576 33.27 6.00 40.28
CA SER A 576 32.13 5.54 41.08
C SER A 576 32.54 4.47 42.09
N ILE A 577 33.28 3.46 41.66
CA ILE A 577 33.80 2.38 42.51
C ILE A 577 34.76 2.97 43.54
N GLY A 578 35.65 3.87 43.15
CA GLY A 578 36.62 4.50 44.05
C GLY A 578 36.00 5.20 45.25
N ARG A 579 34.76 5.72 45.14
CA ARG A 579 34.05 6.31 46.29
C ARG A 579 33.77 5.30 47.40
N ASP A 580 33.64 4.03 47.07
CA ASP A 580 33.40 2.97 48.04
C ASP A 580 34.70 2.49 48.73
N PHE A 581 35.87 2.87 48.22
CA PHE A 581 37.19 2.48 48.72
C PHE A 581 37.78 3.51 49.71
N LYS A 582 36.93 4.14 50.52
CA LYS A 582 37.36 5.17 51.49
C LYS A 582 38.41 4.62 52.48
N GLY A 583 39.53 5.32 52.59
CA GLY A 583 40.74 4.94 53.32
C GLY A 583 41.61 3.85 52.67
N MET A 584 41.39 3.51 51.39
CA MET A 584 42.27 2.67 50.55
C MET A 584 42.56 3.39 49.23
N GLU A 585 42.50 4.71 49.23
CA GLU A 585 42.56 5.50 48.01
C GLU A 585 43.91 5.34 47.31
N ALA A 586 44.99 5.23 48.09
CA ALA A 586 46.33 5.04 47.53
C ALA A 586 46.45 3.71 46.77
N GLU A 587 46.00 2.61 47.38
CA GLU A 587 46.05 1.27 46.81
C GLU A 587 45.08 1.13 45.62
N PHE A 588 43.85 1.64 45.75
CA PHE A 588 42.89 1.64 44.66
C PHE A 588 43.38 2.46 43.46
N ASN A 589 44.02 3.61 43.70
CA ASN A 589 44.54 4.45 42.63
C ASN A 589 45.68 3.78 41.85
N VAL A 590 46.45 2.87 42.46
CA VAL A 590 47.43 2.06 41.74
C VAL A 590 46.72 1.14 40.74
N LEU A 591 45.68 0.42 41.17
CA LEU A 591 44.89 -0.45 40.30
C LEU A 591 44.16 0.35 39.20
N ALA A 592 43.59 1.50 39.53
CA ALA A 592 42.94 2.38 38.57
C ALA A 592 43.94 2.93 37.53
N LYS A 593 45.18 3.23 37.92
CA LYS A 593 46.25 3.62 36.96
C LYS A 593 46.62 2.48 36.02
N ARG A 594 46.70 1.23 36.52
CA ARG A 594 46.93 0.04 35.66
C ARG A 594 45.82 -0.13 34.63
N VAL A 595 44.56 -0.01 35.08
CA VAL A 595 43.39 -0.03 34.17
C VAL A 595 43.48 1.06 33.10
N ARG A 596 43.88 2.30 33.44
CA ARG A 596 44.04 3.38 32.45
C ARG A 596 45.18 3.14 31.47
N ALA A 597 46.29 2.55 31.93
CA ALA A 597 47.36 2.08 31.04
C ALA A 597 46.90 0.89 30.17
N GLY A 598 45.77 0.27 30.55
CA GLY A 598 45.20 -0.95 30.01
C GLY A 598 46.08 -2.18 30.17
N ASP A 599 46.80 -2.21 31.29
CA ASP A 599 47.23 -3.44 31.91
C ASP A 599 46.05 -3.99 32.73
N PHE A 600 45.36 -4.98 32.17
CA PHE A 600 44.23 -5.65 32.83
C PHE A 600 44.65 -6.91 33.59
N GLY A 601 45.93 -7.29 33.52
CA GLY A 601 46.41 -8.64 33.82
C GLY A 601 46.09 -9.63 32.70
N GLY A 602 46.74 -10.80 32.73
CA GLY A 602 46.65 -11.85 31.71
C GLY A 602 45.28 -12.52 31.60
N GLU A 603 45.25 -13.85 31.62
CA GLU A 603 43.99 -14.59 31.44
C GLU A 603 42.95 -14.24 32.53
N ARG A 604 41.67 -14.27 32.13
CA ARG A 604 40.57 -13.97 33.03
C ARG A 604 40.51 -14.98 34.18
N VAL A 605 40.18 -14.48 35.35
CA VAL A 605 40.06 -15.28 36.58
C VAL A 605 38.59 -15.44 36.97
N ALA A 606 38.23 -16.63 37.44
CA ALA A 606 36.89 -16.91 37.92
C ALA A 606 36.70 -16.35 39.33
N ILE A 607 35.67 -15.52 39.52
CA ILE A 607 35.28 -14.96 40.83
C ILE A 607 33.92 -15.48 41.33
N GLY A 608 33.33 -16.43 40.61
CA GLY A 608 32.07 -17.12 40.89
C GLY A 608 31.81 -18.24 39.88
N GLN A 609 30.71 -18.98 40.02
CA GLN A 609 30.38 -20.16 39.18
C GLN A 609 30.26 -19.85 37.67
N SER A 610 29.88 -18.62 37.31
CA SER A 610 29.66 -18.22 35.91
C SER A 610 30.22 -16.82 35.61
N THR A 611 31.16 -16.32 36.42
CA THR A 611 31.67 -14.95 36.30
C THR A 611 33.19 -14.94 36.20
N LEU A 612 33.67 -14.60 35.01
CA LEU A 612 35.07 -14.38 34.67
C LEU A 612 35.34 -12.88 34.62
N VAL A 613 36.42 -12.43 35.24
CA VAL A 613 36.84 -11.03 35.23
C VAL A 613 38.32 -10.92 34.89
N HIS A 614 38.73 -9.74 34.42
CA HIS A 614 40.16 -9.44 34.27
C HIS A 614 40.84 -9.44 35.66
N PRO A 615 42.10 -9.91 35.77
CA PRO A 615 42.81 -9.97 37.05
C PRO A 615 42.78 -8.66 37.84
N VAL A 616 42.93 -7.51 37.19
CA VAL A 616 42.88 -6.19 37.85
C VAL A 616 41.54 -5.92 38.57
N VAL A 617 40.44 -6.48 38.07
CA VAL A 617 39.10 -6.37 38.68
C VAL A 617 38.97 -7.32 39.88
N ALA A 618 39.59 -8.50 39.81
CA ALA A 618 39.68 -9.40 40.96
C ALA A 618 40.56 -8.81 42.08
N GLU A 619 41.68 -8.19 41.73
CA GLU A 619 42.54 -7.48 42.69
C GLU A 619 41.79 -6.35 43.41
N MET A 620 40.93 -5.58 42.72
CA MET A 620 40.07 -4.58 43.36
C MET A 620 39.10 -5.21 44.37
N ARG A 621 38.55 -6.39 44.04
CA ARG A 621 37.64 -7.14 44.91
C ARG A 621 38.34 -7.69 46.15
N ASP A 622 39.59 -8.15 45.99
CA ASP A 622 40.42 -8.66 47.08
C ASP A 622 40.90 -7.54 48.01
N LEU A 623 41.29 -6.39 47.46
CA LEU A 623 41.61 -5.18 48.22
C LEU A 623 40.44 -4.77 49.12
N TYR A 624 39.23 -4.74 48.57
CA TYR A 624 38.03 -4.42 49.34
C TYR A 624 37.77 -5.44 50.46
N LYS A 625 37.93 -6.74 50.16
CA LYS A 625 37.74 -7.83 51.11
C LYS A 625 38.74 -7.76 52.27
N ALA A 626 40.01 -7.47 51.97
CA ALA A 626 41.08 -7.41 52.97
C ALA A 626 40.79 -6.38 54.06
N LYS A 627 40.20 -5.23 53.70
CA LYS A 627 39.88 -4.17 54.67
C LYS A 627 38.52 -4.29 55.34
N HIS A 628 37.49 -4.69 54.60
CA HIS A 628 36.11 -4.69 55.10
C HIS A 628 35.61 -6.06 55.55
N GLY A 629 36.39 -7.13 55.39
CA GLY A 629 36.01 -8.50 55.74
C GLY A 629 34.89 -9.09 54.87
N ARG A 630 34.38 -8.33 53.90
CA ARG A 630 33.30 -8.70 52.99
C ARG A 630 33.69 -8.38 51.55
N VAL A 631 33.14 -9.15 50.62
CA VAL A 631 33.50 -9.04 49.21
C VAL A 631 32.73 -7.90 48.53
N TYR A 632 33.38 -7.15 47.63
CA TYR A 632 32.74 -6.07 46.88
C TYR A 632 31.64 -6.60 45.94
N SER A 633 30.61 -5.78 45.67
CA SER A 633 29.44 -6.19 44.88
C SER A 633 29.82 -6.60 43.46
N ILE A 634 29.39 -7.79 43.04
CA ILE A 634 29.59 -8.27 41.66
C ILE A 634 28.86 -7.36 40.67
N ASP A 635 27.66 -6.89 41.01
CA ASP A 635 26.85 -6.09 40.08
C ASP A 635 27.45 -4.72 39.80
N GLN A 636 28.18 -4.14 40.76
CA GLN A 636 28.93 -2.90 40.56
C GLN A 636 30.17 -3.10 39.66
N LEU A 637 30.77 -4.29 39.65
CA LEU A 637 31.96 -4.60 38.84
C LEU A 637 31.63 -5.06 37.42
N LYS A 638 30.45 -5.65 37.18
CA LYS A 638 30.01 -6.08 35.83
C LYS A 638 30.06 -4.94 34.81
N GLY A 639 29.68 -3.73 35.23
CA GLY A 639 29.73 -2.54 34.38
C GLY A 639 31.16 -2.14 33.98
N LEU A 640 32.09 -2.15 34.93
CA LEU A 640 33.51 -1.93 34.65
C LEU A 640 34.06 -3.04 33.75
N GLN A 641 33.86 -4.32 34.11
CA GLN A 641 34.35 -5.48 33.37
C GLN A 641 33.91 -5.44 31.89
N SER A 642 32.64 -5.17 31.61
CA SER A 642 32.13 -5.11 30.23
C SER A 642 32.81 -4.04 29.37
N ASN A 643 33.16 -2.88 29.96
CA ASN A 643 33.90 -1.85 29.24
C ASN A 643 35.38 -2.23 29.06
N LEU A 644 35.98 -2.92 30.02
CA LEU A 644 37.35 -3.44 29.90
C LEU A 644 37.45 -4.52 28.82
N ASP A 645 36.47 -5.44 28.76
CA ASP A 645 36.39 -6.46 27.70
C ASP A 645 36.34 -5.82 26.31
N SER A 646 35.54 -4.76 26.17
CA SER A 646 35.43 -4.01 24.93
C SER A 646 36.74 -3.31 24.56
N LEU A 647 37.46 -2.73 25.52
CA LEU A 647 38.77 -2.11 25.28
C LEU A 647 39.85 -3.15 24.94
N ALA A 648 39.86 -4.29 25.62
CA ALA A 648 40.81 -5.37 25.38
C ALA A 648 40.68 -5.90 23.93
N TYR A 649 39.46 -6.21 23.51
CA TYR A 649 39.17 -6.65 22.14
C TYR A 649 39.65 -5.65 21.09
N ARG A 650 39.43 -4.34 21.31
CA ARG A 650 39.85 -3.32 20.35
C ARG A 650 41.36 -3.14 20.28
N ARG A 651 42.06 -3.26 21.41
CA ARG A 651 43.53 -3.23 21.43
C ARG A 651 44.12 -4.43 20.72
N GLU A 652 43.57 -5.62 20.95
CA GLU A 652 43.96 -6.85 20.25
C GLU A 652 43.70 -6.72 18.75
N LYS A 653 42.52 -6.25 18.35
CA LYS A 653 42.18 -5.98 16.95
C LYS A 653 43.14 -4.97 16.31
N ALA A 654 43.44 -3.85 16.98
CA ALA A 654 44.37 -2.85 16.46
C ALA A 654 45.81 -3.40 16.34
N ALA A 655 46.26 -4.22 17.29
CA ALA A 655 47.57 -4.88 17.23
C ALA A 655 47.62 -5.92 16.09
N HIS A 656 46.54 -6.66 15.88
CA HIS A 656 46.39 -7.59 14.76
C HIS A 656 46.40 -6.86 13.42
N GLU A 657 45.63 -5.78 13.29
CA GLU A 657 45.59 -4.93 12.10
C GLU A 657 46.98 -4.32 11.82
N GLN A 658 47.69 -3.83 12.84
CA GLN A 658 49.07 -3.33 12.70
C GLN A 658 50.05 -4.41 12.26
N ALA A 659 49.91 -5.65 12.76
CA ALA A 659 50.74 -6.77 12.35
C ALA A 659 50.47 -7.22 10.90
N MET A 660 49.21 -7.11 10.44
CA MET A 660 48.82 -7.41 9.06
C MET A 660 49.15 -6.26 8.09
N ALA A 661 49.17 -5.02 8.57
CA ALA A 661 49.44 -3.82 7.77
C ALA A 661 50.87 -3.70 7.22
N ALA A 662 51.78 -4.55 7.68
CA ALA A 662 53.17 -4.56 7.20
C ALA A 662 53.29 -4.92 5.71
N ASP A 663 52.26 -5.53 5.10
CA ASP A 663 52.25 -5.93 3.67
C ASP A 663 51.09 -5.33 2.83
N ALA A 664 50.10 -4.64 3.42
CA ALA A 664 49.06 -3.89 2.70
C ALA A 664 48.41 -2.83 3.61
N GLU A 665 48.05 -1.66 3.07
CA GLU A 665 47.44 -0.56 3.82
C GLU A 665 46.18 -1.03 4.57
N ALA A 666 46.23 -1.07 5.92
CA ALA A 666 45.11 -1.55 6.73
C ALA A 666 43.88 -0.64 6.57
N MET A 667 42.91 -1.11 5.79
CA MET A 667 41.64 -0.43 5.63
C MET A 667 40.69 -0.79 6.78
N PRO A 668 40.14 0.20 7.51
CA PRO A 668 39.22 -0.07 8.61
C PRO A 668 37.95 -0.78 8.10
N GLU A 669 37.32 -1.59 8.95
CA GLU A 669 36.00 -2.17 8.67
C GLU A 669 34.98 -1.04 8.43
N ARG A 670 34.50 -0.92 7.19
CA ARG A 670 33.55 0.11 6.79
C ARG A 670 32.13 -0.42 6.85
N ARG A 671 31.30 0.16 7.70
CA ARG A 671 29.87 -0.19 7.84
C ARG A 671 29.04 0.58 6.82
N GLN A 672 27.79 0.15 6.64
CA GLN A 672 26.82 0.97 5.94
C GLN A 672 26.26 2.07 6.85
N VAL A 673 26.30 3.29 6.37
CA VAL A 673 25.69 4.47 6.99
C VAL A 673 24.61 5.04 6.09
N SER A 674 23.79 5.94 6.63
CA SER A 674 22.84 6.69 5.81
C SER A 674 23.57 7.66 4.89
N THR A 675 23.03 7.86 3.68
CA THR A 675 23.49 8.89 2.74
C THR A 675 23.24 10.29 3.27
N ASP A 676 24.02 11.26 2.80
CA ASP A 676 23.78 12.66 3.10
C ASP A 676 22.45 13.11 2.48
N TYR A 677 22.08 12.52 1.33
CA TYR A 677 20.79 12.75 0.69
C TYR A 677 19.59 12.49 1.62
N VAL A 678 19.50 11.30 2.25
CA VAL A 678 18.37 10.99 3.16
C VAL A 678 18.46 11.76 4.48
N LEU A 679 19.67 12.06 4.96
CA LEU A 679 19.87 12.86 6.18
C LEU A 679 19.42 14.31 6.00
N ASN A 680 19.73 14.92 4.84
CA ASN A 680 19.26 16.25 4.49
C ASN A 680 17.74 16.30 4.34
N ALA A 681 17.15 15.29 3.70
CA ALA A 681 15.70 15.16 3.60
C ALA A 681 15.02 15.05 4.97
N ALA A 682 15.57 14.26 5.89
CA ALA A 682 15.05 14.15 7.26
C ALA A 682 15.18 15.48 8.05
N ARG A 683 16.26 16.24 7.81
CA ARG A 683 16.41 17.59 8.38
C ARG A 683 15.34 18.54 7.86
N LEU A 684 15.06 18.52 6.55
CA LEU A 684 14.00 19.33 5.94
C LEU A 684 12.62 19.04 6.54
N ASP A 685 12.29 17.77 6.79
CA ASP A 685 11.04 17.38 7.45
C ASP A 685 10.94 17.97 8.85
N LYS A 686 12.02 17.89 9.64
CA LYS A 686 12.08 18.48 10.98
C LYS A 686 11.87 19.99 10.94
N ASP A 687 12.53 20.68 10.02
CA ASP A 687 12.46 22.13 9.87
C ASP A 687 11.07 22.60 9.38
N LYS A 688 10.37 21.76 8.59
CA LYS A 688 9.04 22.05 8.02
C LYS A 688 7.84 21.56 8.84
N GLY A 689 8.06 21.16 10.10
CA GLY A 689 6.99 20.86 11.05
C GLY A 689 6.93 19.40 11.52
N GLY A 690 7.94 18.59 11.18
CA GLY A 690 8.17 17.25 11.73
C GLY A 690 7.35 16.13 11.08
N LYS A 691 6.47 16.43 10.13
CA LYS A 691 5.78 15.38 9.35
C LYS A 691 6.72 14.91 8.24
N ALA A 692 6.92 13.60 8.11
CA ALA A 692 7.69 13.01 7.03
C ALA A 692 7.05 13.34 5.68
N TYR A 693 7.86 13.89 4.78
CA TYR A 693 7.51 14.19 3.40
C TYR A 693 8.79 14.11 2.54
N TRP A 694 9.80 14.92 2.84
CA TRP A 694 11.05 14.91 2.10
C TRP A 694 11.78 13.58 2.25
N SER A 695 11.73 12.96 3.43
CA SER A 695 12.43 11.71 3.73
C SER A 695 11.68 10.43 3.34
N THR A 696 10.47 10.53 2.76
CA THR A 696 9.79 9.33 2.23
C THR A 696 10.55 8.80 1.02
N LYS A 697 10.56 7.48 0.83
CA LYS A 697 11.33 6.84 -0.24
C LYS A 697 10.75 7.18 -1.62
N CYS A 698 9.43 7.35 -1.73
CA CYS A 698 8.80 7.78 -2.99
C CYS A 698 9.21 9.19 -3.40
N GLU A 699 9.37 10.11 -2.44
CA GLU A 699 9.80 11.49 -2.69
C GLU A 699 11.31 11.58 -2.96
N LEU A 700 12.12 10.75 -2.28
CA LEU A 700 13.54 10.57 -2.63
C LEU A 700 13.67 10.03 -4.06
N PHE A 701 12.89 9.02 -4.42
CA PHE A 701 12.86 8.45 -5.77
C PHE A 701 12.52 9.51 -6.83
N ALA A 702 11.45 10.29 -6.62
CA ALA A 702 11.00 11.27 -7.60
C ALA A 702 11.97 12.45 -7.77
N ARG A 703 12.54 12.99 -6.69
CA ARG A 703 13.55 14.07 -6.78
C ARG A 703 14.87 13.59 -7.36
N ALA A 704 15.27 12.37 -7.06
CA ALA A 704 16.45 11.75 -7.65
C ALA A 704 16.25 11.48 -9.15
N PHE A 705 15.06 11.04 -9.57
CA PHE A 705 14.73 10.83 -10.99
C PHE A 705 14.71 12.14 -11.79
N ASP A 706 14.15 13.23 -11.23
CA ASP A 706 14.24 14.56 -11.84
C ASP A 706 15.70 14.98 -12.10
N SER A 707 16.58 14.75 -11.11
CA SER A 707 18.01 15.05 -11.24
C SER A 707 18.69 14.18 -12.29
N PHE A 708 18.33 12.89 -12.37
CA PHE A 708 18.81 11.99 -13.41
C PHE A 708 18.40 12.44 -14.81
N VAL A 709 17.15 12.89 -15.00
CA VAL A 709 16.66 13.43 -16.27
C VAL A 709 17.41 14.70 -16.65
N ALA A 710 17.64 15.60 -15.69
CA ALA A 710 18.45 16.79 -15.91
C ALA A 710 19.88 16.46 -16.40
N ASP A 711 20.54 15.48 -15.77
CA ASP A 711 21.90 15.06 -16.14
C ASP A 711 21.94 14.43 -17.53
N LYS A 712 20.90 13.65 -17.90
CA LYS A 712 20.79 13.05 -19.24
C LYS A 712 20.59 14.10 -20.32
N LEU A 713 19.81 15.15 -20.05
CA LEU A 713 19.65 16.28 -20.94
C LEU A 713 20.97 17.03 -21.10
N GLU A 714 21.66 17.35 -20.00
CA GLU A 714 22.95 18.05 -20.02
C GLU A 714 24.02 17.25 -20.80
N ALA A 715 24.12 15.94 -20.57
CA ALA A 715 25.04 15.07 -21.30
C ALA A 715 24.76 15.03 -22.81
N LYS A 716 23.51 15.25 -23.23
CA LYS A 716 23.09 15.40 -24.63
C LYS A 716 23.21 16.83 -25.16
N GLN A 717 23.74 17.77 -24.37
CA GLN A 717 23.75 19.21 -24.66
C GLN A 717 22.34 19.76 -24.97
N ALA A 718 21.33 19.15 -24.35
CA ALA A 718 19.93 19.51 -24.46
C ALA A 718 19.47 20.20 -23.17
N LYS A 719 18.36 20.92 -23.26
CA LYS A 719 17.69 21.57 -22.12
C LYS A 719 16.19 21.42 -22.30
N ASN A 720 15.47 21.15 -21.23
CA ASN A 720 14.01 21.22 -21.23
C ASN A 720 13.52 21.57 -19.82
N SER A 721 13.32 22.87 -19.55
CA SER A 721 12.91 23.33 -18.22
C SER A 721 11.41 23.15 -17.93
N TYR A 722 10.63 22.64 -18.89
CA TYR A 722 9.28 22.14 -18.63
C TYR A 722 9.31 20.71 -18.08
N LEU A 723 10.23 19.88 -18.59
CA LEU A 723 10.40 18.49 -18.16
C LEU A 723 11.01 18.40 -16.76
N SER A 724 12.07 19.15 -16.48
CA SER A 724 12.86 19.05 -15.25
C SER A 724 13.29 20.44 -14.73
N PHE A 725 13.59 20.53 -13.43
CA PHE A 725 14.17 21.72 -12.81
C PHE A 725 15.64 21.99 -13.19
N GLY A 726 16.24 21.13 -14.02
CA GLY A 726 17.63 21.25 -14.45
C GLY A 726 18.62 20.75 -13.39
N VAL A 727 19.91 20.88 -13.71
CA VAL A 727 20.99 20.39 -12.85
C VAL A 727 21.11 21.29 -11.62
N ARG A 728 20.76 20.73 -10.45
CA ARG A 728 20.79 21.41 -9.15
C ARG A 728 21.76 20.71 -8.20
N GLU A 729 22.51 21.47 -7.42
CA GLU A 729 23.36 20.96 -6.33
C GLU A 729 22.83 21.46 -4.97
N THR A 730 21.65 20.99 -4.59
CA THR A 730 20.95 21.43 -3.37
C THR A 730 20.77 20.28 -2.38
N GLU A 731 20.50 20.59 -1.12
CA GLU A 731 20.20 19.62 -0.07
C GLU A 731 18.94 18.76 -0.33
N THR A 732 18.16 19.08 -1.37
CA THR A 732 16.92 18.40 -1.75
C THR A 732 17.12 17.29 -2.79
N VAL A 733 18.31 17.15 -3.37
CA VAL A 733 18.65 16.18 -4.43
C VAL A 733 19.98 15.48 -4.10
N PRO A 734 20.28 14.30 -4.69
CA PRO A 734 21.59 13.69 -4.52
C PRO A 734 22.67 14.53 -5.21
N VAL A 735 23.86 14.59 -4.62
CA VAL A 735 25.01 15.37 -5.12
C VAL A 735 26.31 14.55 -5.08
N GLY A 736 27.31 14.96 -5.87
CA GLY A 736 28.62 14.29 -5.93
C GLY A 736 28.53 12.79 -6.22
N HIS A 737 29.33 11.98 -5.52
CA HIS A 737 29.35 10.52 -5.69
C HIS A 737 28.02 9.81 -5.39
N GLU A 738 27.18 10.38 -4.51
CA GLU A 738 25.84 9.84 -4.28
C GLU A 738 24.99 9.99 -5.55
N ARG A 739 25.08 11.13 -6.26
CA ARG A 739 24.38 11.36 -7.53
C ARG A 739 24.85 10.40 -8.63
N GLU A 740 26.16 10.21 -8.75
CA GLU A 740 26.73 9.25 -9.71
C GLU A 740 26.20 7.83 -9.48
N SER A 741 26.19 7.39 -8.22
CA SER A 741 25.73 6.05 -7.83
C SER A 741 24.22 5.89 -8.08
N VAL A 742 23.44 6.90 -7.72
CA VAL A 742 21.99 6.94 -7.97
C VAL A 742 21.68 6.92 -9.47
N ASN A 743 22.40 7.67 -10.29
CA ASN A 743 22.23 7.68 -11.74
C ASN A 743 22.56 6.31 -12.37
N ALA A 744 23.61 5.64 -11.88
CA ALA A 744 23.92 4.27 -12.30
C ALA A 744 22.80 3.28 -11.95
N ALA A 745 22.20 3.42 -10.76
CA ALA A 745 21.05 2.61 -10.36
C ALA A 745 19.80 2.91 -11.21
N PHE A 746 19.55 4.16 -11.60
CA PHE A 746 18.48 4.50 -12.55
C PHE A 746 18.72 3.91 -13.93
N ASN A 747 19.94 3.95 -14.47
CA ASN A 747 20.25 3.28 -15.74
C ASN A 747 19.95 1.77 -15.66
N THR A 748 20.22 1.14 -14.52
CA THR A 748 19.89 -0.28 -14.29
C THR A 748 18.37 -0.49 -14.30
N LEU A 749 17.62 0.34 -13.57
CA LEU A 749 16.15 0.26 -13.55
C LEU A 749 15.54 0.45 -14.94
N ILE A 750 16.01 1.44 -15.68
CA ILE A 750 15.53 1.73 -17.04
C ILE A 750 15.89 0.59 -17.99
N GLY A 751 17.08 -0.01 -17.85
CA GLY A 751 17.48 -1.19 -18.62
C GLY A 751 16.57 -2.40 -18.42
N GLU A 752 15.82 -2.45 -17.32
CA GLU A 752 14.82 -3.50 -17.07
C GLU A 752 13.44 -3.20 -17.67
N PHE A 753 13.20 -1.98 -18.19
CA PHE A 753 11.95 -1.63 -18.84
C PHE A 753 11.79 -2.42 -20.13
N VAL A 754 10.77 -3.28 -20.14
CA VAL A 754 10.35 -4.05 -21.31
C VAL A 754 8.99 -3.54 -21.73
N VAL A 755 8.80 -3.21 -23.01
CA VAL A 755 7.51 -2.71 -23.52
C VAL A 755 6.73 -3.87 -24.14
N ARG A 756 5.45 -4.00 -23.80
CA ARG A 756 4.51 -4.91 -24.47
C ARG A 756 3.19 -4.22 -24.76
N GLU A 757 2.51 -4.65 -25.82
CA GLU A 757 1.15 -4.20 -26.11
C GLU A 757 0.19 -4.70 -25.01
N SER A 758 -0.70 -3.82 -24.56
CA SER A 758 -1.82 -4.14 -23.66
C SER A 758 -3.13 -3.63 -24.26
N GLU A 759 -4.28 -4.00 -23.68
CA GLU A 759 -5.61 -3.57 -24.15
C GLU A 759 -5.76 -2.05 -24.23
N LEU A 760 -5.01 -1.31 -23.39
CA LEU A 760 -5.04 0.14 -23.29
C LEU A 760 -3.82 0.81 -23.97
N GLY A 761 -2.96 0.03 -24.62
CA GLY A 761 -1.76 0.50 -25.33
C GLY A 761 -0.44 -0.05 -24.77
N PRO A 762 0.72 0.39 -25.28
CA PRO A 762 2.03 -0.08 -24.83
C PRO A 762 2.24 0.14 -23.33
N ALA A 763 2.55 -0.94 -22.61
CA ALA A 763 2.73 -0.97 -21.17
C ALA A 763 4.15 -1.42 -20.80
N LEU A 764 4.68 -0.91 -19.68
CA LEU A 764 5.91 -1.42 -19.09
C LEU A 764 5.62 -2.78 -18.44
N PHE A 765 6.21 -3.84 -18.97
CA PHE A 765 5.85 -5.21 -18.69
C PHE A 765 6.39 -5.70 -17.35
N SER A 766 5.53 -6.45 -16.65
CA SER A 766 5.71 -6.74 -15.23
C SER A 766 5.53 -8.19 -14.84
N THR A 767 5.06 -9.12 -15.67
CA THR A 767 4.94 -10.50 -15.17
C THR A 767 6.28 -11.25 -15.24
N ALA A 768 6.68 -11.86 -14.12
CA ALA A 768 7.65 -12.94 -14.16
C ALA A 768 7.13 -14.01 -15.14
N PRO A 769 7.98 -14.66 -15.96
CA PRO A 769 7.52 -15.79 -16.76
C PRO A 769 6.96 -16.85 -15.81
N GLY A 770 5.63 -16.99 -15.76
CA GLY A 770 4.97 -18.24 -15.38
C GLY A 770 5.48 -19.37 -16.29
N PRO A 771 5.28 -20.65 -15.92
CA PRO A 771 5.94 -21.78 -16.56
C PRO A 771 5.86 -21.62 -18.07
N SER A 772 7.02 -21.50 -18.70
CA SER A 772 7.19 -21.04 -20.07
C SER A 772 6.13 -21.64 -21.00
N SER A 773 5.33 -20.77 -21.62
CA SER A 773 4.99 -21.01 -23.01
C SER A 773 6.31 -21.20 -23.75
N THR A 774 6.53 -22.40 -24.29
CA THR A 774 7.71 -22.65 -25.14
C THR A 774 7.48 -22.18 -26.59
N LEU A 775 6.29 -21.66 -26.92
CA LEU A 775 5.95 -21.12 -28.24
C LEU A 775 5.87 -19.57 -28.19
N PRO A 776 6.80 -18.85 -28.84
CA PRO A 776 6.77 -17.39 -28.87
C PRO A 776 5.44 -16.84 -29.41
N VAL A 777 4.90 -15.80 -28.78
CA VAL A 777 3.67 -15.10 -29.22
C VAL A 777 3.71 -14.69 -30.71
N PRO A 778 4.85 -14.26 -31.29
CA PRO A 778 4.95 -14.04 -32.73
C PRO A 778 4.67 -15.29 -33.59
N GLU A 779 5.06 -16.48 -33.13
CA GLU A 779 4.76 -17.75 -33.83
C GLU A 779 3.28 -18.12 -33.71
N ILE A 780 2.65 -17.83 -32.56
CA ILE A 780 1.20 -17.95 -32.37
C ILE A 780 0.45 -17.05 -33.37
N HIS A 781 0.83 -15.77 -33.47
CA HIS A 781 0.24 -14.85 -34.44
C HIS A 781 0.51 -15.25 -35.89
N ALA A 782 1.72 -15.71 -36.21
CA ALA A 782 2.06 -16.17 -37.56
C ALA A 782 1.20 -17.37 -37.98
N GLU A 783 0.93 -18.32 -37.08
CA GLU A 783 0.05 -19.45 -37.36
C GLU A 783 -1.42 -19.03 -37.52
N ILE A 784 -1.91 -18.09 -36.69
CA ILE A 784 -3.26 -17.53 -36.83
C ILE A 784 -3.42 -16.84 -38.19
N GLU A 785 -2.45 -16.03 -38.61
CA GLU A 785 -2.51 -15.34 -39.91
C GLU A 785 -2.36 -16.30 -41.09
N ARG A 786 -1.55 -17.36 -40.94
CA ARG A 786 -1.48 -18.45 -41.91
C ARG A 786 -2.85 -19.14 -42.08
N LEU A 787 -3.55 -19.41 -40.98
CA LEU A 787 -4.90 -19.99 -40.99
C LEU A 787 -5.93 -19.01 -41.55
N ARG A 788 -5.87 -17.72 -41.18
CA ARG A 788 -6.74 -16.66 -41.69
C ARG A 788 -6.67 -16.54 -43.22
N GLY A 789 -5.46 -16.60 -43.78
CA GLY A 789 -5.25 -16.58 -45.23
C GLY A 789 -5.84 -17.77 -45.97
N GLN A 790 -6.10 -18.88 -45.28
CA GLN A 790 -6.62 -20.13 -45.84
C GLN A 790 -8.10 -20.38 -45.51
N TRP A 791 -8.69 -19.65 -44.57
CA TRP A 791 -10.06 -19.84 -44.11
C TRP A 791 -10.91 -18.59 -44.33
N LYS A 792 -11.80 -18.65 -45.32
CA LYS A 792 -12.75 -17.59 -45.63
C LYS A 792 -13.85 -17.55 -44.56
N GLY A 793 -13.89 -16.48 -43.77
CA GLY A 793 -14.87 -16.32 -42.68
C GLY A 793 -14.40 -16.81 -41.31
N MET A 794 -13.10 -17.00 -41.10
CA MET A 794 -12.55 -17.38 -39.78
C MET A 794 -13.02 -16.41 -38.67
N PRO A 795 -13.47 -16.91 -37.50
CA PRO A 795 -13.90 -16.05 -36.40
C PRO A 795 -12.75 -15.15 -35.93
N PRO A 796 -13.02 -13.99 -35.32
CA PRO A 796 -11.97 -13.20 -34.68
C PRO A 796 -11.24 -14.05 -33.63
N VAL A 797 -9.92 -14.16 -33.77
CA VAL A 797 -9.03 -14.88 -32.84
C VAL A 797 -8.21 -13.86 -32.08
N LEU A 798 -8.37 -13.82 -30.76
CA LEU A 798 -7.71 -12.91 -29.84
C LEU A 798 -6.68 -13.70 -29.02
N VAL A 799 -5.45 -13.19 -28.92
CA VAL A 799 -4.40 -13.83 -28.12
C VAL A 799 -4.30 -13.09 -26.80
N VAL A 800 -4.48 -13.80 -25.69
CA VAL A 800 -4.40 -13.26 -24.34
C VAL A 800 -3.22 -13.89 -23.58
N GLY A 801 -2.66 -13.18 -22.61
CA GLY A 801 -1.47 -13.63 -21.88
C GLY A 801 -1.75 -14.80 -20.94
N SER A 802 -2.89 -14.78 -20.26
CA SER A 802 -3.31 -15.73 -19.23
C SER A 802 -4.84 -15.88 -19.21
N PRO A 803 -5.40 -16.92 -18.56
CA PRO A 803 -6.86 -17.06 -18.47
C PRO A 803 -7.55 -15.92 -17.71
N ARG A 804 -6.82 -15.11 -16.93
CA ARG A 804 -7.35 -13.95 -16.22
C ARG A 804 -7.59 -12.75 -17.13
N ASP A 805 -6.98 -12.75 -18.31
CA ASP A 805 -7.12 -11.71 -19.32
C ASP A 805 -8.32 -11.99 -20.25
N LEU A 806 -9.09 -13.05 -19.97
CA LEU A 806 -10.34 -13.35 -20.68
C LEU A 806 -11.48 -12.46 -20.15
N PRO A 807 -12.39 -11.98 -21.01
CA PRO A 807 -13.51 -11.12 -20.59
C PRO A 807 -14.63 -11.86 -19.84
N PHE A 808 -14.39 -13.13 -19.47
CA PHE A 808 -15.29 -14.03 -18.77
C PHE A 808 -14.47 -14.96 -17.87
N ASP A 809 -15.12 -15.53 -16.85
CA ASP A 809 -14.48 -16.46 -15.94
C ASP A 809 -14.05 -17.74 -16.67
N ALA A 810 -12.77 -18.07 -16.58
CA ALA A 810 -12.20 -19.28 -17.17
C ALA A 810 -11.26 -19.99 -16.16
N PRO A 811 -11.14 -21.32 -16.23
CA PRO A 811 -10.18 -22.07 -15.43
C PRO A 811 -8.74 -21.60 -15.65
N ALA A 812 -7.92 -21.64 -14.59
CA ALA A 812 -6.52 -21.20 -14.64
C ALA A 812 -5.63 -22.01 -15.60
N ASN A 813 -6.10 -23.16 -16.07
CA ASN A 813 -5.45 -24.04 -17.03
C ASN A 813 -6.12 -24.04 -18.41
N ALA A 814 -6.93 -23.03 -18.73
CA ALA A 814 -7.54 -22.90 -20.05
C ALA A 814 -6.47 -22.54 -21.09
N ASP A 815 -6.36 -23.34 -22.15
CA ASP A 815 -5.42 -23.09 -23.25
C ASP A 815 -6.04 -22.15 -24.32
N GLY A 816 -7.38 -22.07 -24.35
CA GLY A 816 -8.19 -21.19 -25.18
C GLY A 816 -9.66 -21.23 -24.74
N ALA A 817 -10.49 -20.42 -25.38
CA ALA A 817 -11.93 -20.39 -25.17
C ALA A 817 -12.69 -19.76 -26.34
N TYR A 818 -13.85 -20.29 -26.70
CA TYR A 818 -14.79 -19.68 -27.64
C TYR A 818 -15.95 -19.00 -26.90
N HIS A 819 -16.15 -17.71 -27.16
CA HIS A 819 -17.20 -16.90 -26.52
C HIS A 819 -17.68 -15.79 -27.44
N ASP A 820 -18.99 -15.57 -27.52
CA ASP A 820 -19.63 -14.49 -28.32
C ASP A 820 -19.12 -14.38 -29.77
N GLY A 821 -18.96 -15.53 -30.44
CA GLY A 821 -18.50 -15.58 -31.83
C GLY A 821 -17.01 -15.31 -32.02
N LYS A 822 -16.24 -15.20 -30.93
CA LYS A 822 -14.79 -14.96 -30.94
C LYS A 822 -14.06 -16.13 -30.28
N VAL A 823 -12.86 -16.39 -30.76
CA VAL A 823 -11.94 -17.36 -30.17
C VAL A 823 -10.85 -16.62 -29.43
N TYR A 824 -10.54 -17.08 -28.22
CA TYR A 824 -9.45 -16.58 -27.39
C TYR A 824 -8.40 -17.68 -27.25
N VAL A 825 -7.14 -17.35 -27.46
CA VAL A 825 -5.99 -18.25 -27.28
C VAL A 825 -5.17 -17.74 -26.10
N VAL A 826 -4.95 -18.59 -25.10
CA VAL A 826 -4.22 -18.23 -23.89
C VAL A 826 -2.75 -18.56 -24.08
N ALA A 827 -1.97 -17.59 -24.58
CA ALA A 827 -0.57 -17.77 -24.95
C ALA A 827 0.27 -18.37 -23.81
N GLY A 828 0.06 -17.94 -22.56
CA GLY A 828 0.80 -18.42 -21.39
C GLY A 828 0.65 -19.92 -21.10
N ASN A 829 -0.36 -20.58 -21.65
CA ASN A 829 -0.61 -22.02 -21.46
C ASN A 829 -0.25 -22.87 -22.70
N ILE A 830 0.16 -22.24 -23.81
CA ILE A 830 0.57 -22.94 -25.04
C ILE A 830 2.04 -23.31 -24.98
N ALA A 831 2.33 -24.60 -24.87
CA ALA A 831 3.70 -25.12 -24.89
C ALA A 831 4.29 -25.13 -26.30
N ASP A 832 3.62 -25.70 -27.30
CA ASP A 832 4.21 -25.88 -28.63
C ASP A 832 3.19 -25.66 -29.76
N MET A 833 3.69 -25.61 -31.00
CA MET A 833 2.85 -25.41 -32.19
C MET A 833 1.77 -26.49 -32.34
N ARG A 834 2.01 -27.69 -31.84
CA ARG A 834 1.03 -28.78 -31.87
C ARG A 834 -0.11 -28.52 -30.89
N GLN A 835 0.17 -27.99 -29.70
CA GLN A 835 -0.85 -27.56 -28.75
C GLN A 835 -1.63 -26.36 -29.28
N MET A 836 -0.96 -25.37 -29.89
CA MET A 836 -1.61 -24.25 -30.55
C MET A 836 -2.64 -24.72 -31.60
N GLN A 837 -2.22 -25.64 -32.48
CA GLN A 837 -3.10 -26.21 -33.51
C GLN A 837 -4.28 -26.99 -32.91
N LYS A 838 -4.09 -27.66 -31.76
CA LYS A 838 -5.19 -28.33 -31.05
C LYS A 838 -6.19 -27.33 -30.47
N VAL A 839 -5.72 -26.24 -29.86
CA VAL A 839 -6.60 -25.18 -29.33
C VAL A 839 -7.37 -24.53 -30.45
N MET A 840 -6.72 -24.21 -31.58
CA MET A 840 -7.41 -23.68 -32.75
C MET A 840 -8.45 -24.65 -33.31
N ALA A 841 -8.17 -25.95 -33.32
CA ALA A 841 -9.16 -26.96 -33.72
C ALA A 841 -10.31 -27.08 -32.70
N HIS A 842 -10.02 -27.01 -31.41
CA HIS A 842 -11.03 -27.07 -30.35
C HIS A 842 -11.96 -25.86 -30.41
N GLU A 843 -11.40 -24.66 -30.40
CA GLU A 843 -12.19 -23.43 -30.26
C GLU A 843 -12.76 -22.94 -31.59
N CYS A 844 -11.96 -22.93 -32.66
CA CYS A 844 -12.41 -22.42 -33.95
C CYS A 844 -13.21 -23.46 -34.75
N ILE A 845 -12.86 -24.74 -34.66
CA ILE A 845 -13.49 -25.76 -35.51
C ILE A 845 -14.58 -26.51 -34.74
N MET A 846 -14.34 -26.93 -33.49
CA MET A 846 -15.32 -27.74 -32.76
C MET A 846 -16.39 -26.93 -32.03
N HIS A 847 -16.11 -25.71 -31.57
CA HIS A 847 -17.13 -24.84 -30.98
C HIS A 847 -17.80 -23.93 -32.01
N HIS A 848 -17.02 -23.12 -32.72
CA HIS A 848 -17.57 -22.15 -33.67
C HIS A 848 -18.26 -22.80 -34.88
N SER A 849 -17.64 -23.76 -35.58
CA SER A 849 -18.29 -24.41 -36.73
C SER A 849 -19.50 -25.26 -36.31
N LEU A 850 -19.52 -25.83 -35.10
CA LEU A 850 -20.67 -26.59 -34.59
C LEU A 850 -21.89 -25.69 -34.38
N GLU A 851 -21.67 -24.50 -33.81
CA GLU A 851 -22.71 -23.51 -33.55
C GLU A 851 -23.25 -22.89 -34.85
N GLU A 852 -22.38 -22.58 -35.81
CA GLU A 852 -22.79 -22.00 -37.10
C GLU A 852 -23.39 -23.04 -38.07
N MET A 853 -22.84 -24.25 -38.15
CA MET A 853 -23.30 -25.31 -39.05
C MET A 853 -24.66 -25.88 -38.66
N LEU A 854 -24.85 -26.20 -37.37
CA LEU A 854 -26.04 -26.93 -36.93
C LEU A 854 -27.24 -26.00 -36.71
N GLY A 855 -26.99 -24.73 -36.39
CA GLY A 855 -27.99 -23.82 -35.89
C GLY A 855 -28.74 -24.37 -34.66
N ASN A 856 -29.73 -23.60 -34.17
CA ASN A 856 -30.47 -23.97 -32.95
C ASN A 856 -31.15 -25.35 -33.05
N TYR A 857 -31.71 -25.69 -34.22
CA TYR A 857 -32.43 -26.94 -34.44
C TYR A 857 -31.50 -28.17 -34.55
N GLY A 858 -30.38 -28.04 -35.27
CA GLY A 858 -29.41 -29.13 -35.38
C GLY A 858 -28.68 -29.39 -34.07
N PHE A 859 -28.35 -28.33 -33.32
CA PHE A 859 -27.71 -28.46 -32.01
C PHE A 859 -28.65 -29.11 -31.00
N SER A 860 -29.93 -28.73 -30.98
CA SER A 860 -30.93 -29.37 -30.11
C SER A 860 -31.03 -30.89 -30.35
N LYS A 861 -30.98 -31.35 -31.60
CA LYS A 861 -30.95 -32.80 -31.91
C LYS A 861 -29.69 -33.50 -31.40
N LEU A 862 -28.53 -32.89 -31.59
CA LEU A 862 -27.26 -33.41 -31.11
C LEU A 862 -27.24 -33.50 -29.57
N HIS A 863 -27.67 -32.42 -28.91
CA HIS A 863 -27.84 -32.33 -27.47
C HIS A 863 -28.77 -33.44 -26.93
N HIS A 864 -29.95 -33.62 -27.52
CA HIS A 864 -30.86 -34.70 -27.12
C HIS A 864 -30.24 -36.09 -27.32
N GLY A 865 -29.48 -36.29 -28.40
CA GLY A 865 -28.76 -37.54 -28.64
C GLY A 865 -27.72 -37.85 -27.57
N ILE A 866 -26.86 -36.89 -27.25
CA ILE A 866 -25.78 -37.03 -26.25
C ILE A 866 -26.35 -37.22 -24.85
N GLN A 867 -27.35 -36.42 -24.46
CA GLN A 867 -28.00 -36.57 -23.16
C GLN A 867 -28.77 -37.90 -23.05
N SER A 868 -29.35 -38.40 -24.15
CA SER A 868 -29.97 -39.73 -24.18
C SER A 868 -28.95 -40.86 -23.99
N LEU A 869 -27.76 -40.75 -24.62
CA LEU A 869 -26.67 -41.71 -24.46
C LEU A 869 -26.12 -41.68 -23.03
N LYS A 870 -25.96 -40.49 -22.44
CA LYS A 870 -25.55 -40.31 -21.03
C LYS A 870 -26.56 -40.93 -20.06
N ALA A 871 -27.85 -40.69 -20.28
CA ALA A 871 -28.93 -41.27 -19.47
C ALA A 871 -29.02 -42.80 -19.58
N LYS A 872 -28.60 -43.37 -20.71
CA LYS A 872 -28.53 -44.82 -20.93
C LYS A 872 -27.24 -45.45 -20.43
N GLY A 873 -26.31 -44.66 -19.89
CA GLY A 873 -25.03 -45.14 -19.36
C GLY A 873 -24.06 -45.59 -20.45
N ASP A 874 -24.09 -44.97 -21.63
CA ASP A 874 -23.10 -45.24 -22.69
C ASP A 874 -21.69 -44.96 -22.16
N GLU A 875 -20.88 -46.02 -22.04
CA GLU A 875 -19.57 -45.98 -21.38
C GLU A 875 -18.63 -44.94 -22.00
N THR A 876 -18.77 -44.72 -23.31
CA THR A 876 -17.93 -43.78 -24.04
C THR A 876 -18.34 -42.34 -23.74
N VAL A 877 -19.61 -41.98 -23.94
CA VAL A 877 -20.12 -40.63 -23.67
C VAL A 877 -19.99 -40.29 -22.19
N CYS A 878 -20.25 -41.24 -21.29
CA CYS A 878 -20.06 -41.06 -19.85
C CYS A 878 -18.58 -40.83 -19.51
N SER A 879 -17.63 -41.55 -20.11
CA SER A 879 -16.21 -41.32 -19.83
C SER A 879 -15.70 -39.96 -20.31
N ILE A 880 -16.22 -39.46 -21.43
CA ILE A 880 -15.87 -38.12 -21.95
C ILE A 880 -16.55 -37.05 -21.10
N ALA A 881 -17.81 -37.25 -20.70
CA ALA A 881 -18.52 -36.36 -19.79
C ALA A 881 -17.85 -36.27 -18.42
N GLU A 882 -17.36 -37.39 -17.87
CA GLU A 882 -16.55 -37.42 -16.65
C GLU A 882 -15.23 -36.67 -16.84
N ASN A 883 -14.59 -36.80 -18.01
CA ASN A 883 -13.39 -36.05 -18.33
C ASN A 883 -13.64 -34.53 -18.39
N VAL A 884 -14.74 -34.11 -19.02
CA VAL A 884 -15.21 -32.71 -19.03
C VAL A 884 -15.50 -32.23 -17.61
N ARG A 885 -16.26 -32.99 -16.83
CA ARG A 885 -16.59 -32.65 -15.43
C ARG A 885 -15.37 -32.55 -14.54
N SER A 886 -14.38 -33.41 -14.73
CA SER A 886 -13.11 -33.35 -13.98
C SER A 886 -12.29 -32.09 -14.25
N ARG A 887 -12.48 -31.47 -15.43
CA ARG A 887 -11.74 -30.28 -15.88
C ARG A 887 -12.49 -28.99 -15.57
N TYR A 888 -13.80 -28.97 -15.77
CA TYR A 888 -14.61 -27.75 -15.76
C TYR A 888 -15.66 -27.72 -14.63
N GLY A 889 -15.78 -28.79 -13.83
CA GLY A 889 -16.82 -28.92 -12.81
C GLY A 889 -18.19 -29.28 -13.40
N GLU A 890 -19.26 -29.01 -12.66
CA GLU A 890 -20.63 -29.19 -13.17
C GLU A 890 -20.99 -28.07 -14.14
N LEU A 891 -21.27 -28.43 -15.39
CA LEU A 891 -21.68 -27.50 -16.44
C LEU A 891 -23.18 -27.64 -16.74
N PRO A 892 -23.85 -26.56 -17.21
CA PRO A 892 -25.19 -26.66 -17.79
C PRO A 892 -25.25 -27.70 -18.92
N PRO A 893 -26.36 -28.45 -19.10
CA PRO A 893 -26.40 -29.60 -20.02
C PRO A 893 -26.07 -29.30 -21.49
N ASP A 894 -26.39 -28.11 -21.95
CA ASP A 894 -26.08 -27.58 -23.28
C ASP A 894 -24.59 -27.26 -23.44
N ILE A 895 -24.00 -26.59 -22.45
CA ILE A 895 -22.55 -26.30 -22.40
C ILE A 895 -21.74 -27.60 -22.26
N GLU A 896 -22.17 -28.49 -21.38
CA GLU A 896 -21.58 -29.83 -21.21
C GLU A 896 -21.59 -30.61 -22.52
N THR A 897 -22.67 -30.50 -23.30
CA THR A 897 -22.77 -31.15 -24.63
C THR A 897 -21.76 -30.58 -25.62
N LYS A 898 -21.58 -29.25 -25.66
CA LYS A 898 -20.56 -28.61 -26.51
C LYS A 898 -19.16 -29.11 -26.16
N GLU A 899 -18.83 -29.13 -24.87
CA GLU A 899 -17.55 -29.61 -24.35
C GLU A 899 -17.32 -31.11 -24.60
N ILE A 900 -18.37 -31.95 -24.48
CA ILE A 900 -18.28 -33.38 -24.79
C ILE A 900 -17.93 -33.59 -26.28
N VAL A 901 -18.54 -32.82 -27.18
CA VAL A 901 -18.29 -32.91 -28.63
C VAL A 901 -16.88 -32.43 -28.97
N ALA A 902 -16.46 -31.29 -28.42
CA ALA A 902 -15.12 -30.76 -28.64
C ALA A 902 -14.05 -31.71 -28.11
N ARG A 903 -14.24 -32.25 -26.90
CA ARG A 903 -13.33 -33.21 -26.29
C ARG A 903 -13.31 -34.57 -27.01
N ALA A 904 -14.44 -35.03 -27.51
CA ALA A 904 -14.51 -36.22 -28.37
C ALA A 904 -13.74 -36.00 -29.68
N GLY A 905 -13.80 -34.78 -30.23
CA GLY A 905 -13.03 -34.36 -31.40
C GLY A 905 -11.52 -34.41 -31.16
N GLU A 906 -11.05 -33.92 -30.01
CA GLU A 906 -9.62 -33.97 -29.63
C GLU A 906 -9.08 -35.40 -29.49
N GLN A 907 -9.89 -36.31 -28.94
CA GLN A 907 -9.51 -37.72 -28.73
C GLN A 907 -9.49 -38.55 -30.01
N CYS A 908 -9.99 -38.01 -31.11
CA CYS A 908 -9.91 -38.67 -32.41
C CYS A 908 -8.50 -38.59 -33.03
N LEU A 909 -7.52 -37.92 -32.41
CA LEU A 909 -6.15 -37.79 -32.91
C LEU A 909 -5.19 -38.76 -32.20
N ASP A 910 -4.50 -39.63 -32.93
CA ASP A 910 -3.43 -40.47 -32.36
C ASP A 910 -2.08 -39.73 -32.23
N GLU A 911 -1.08 -40.40 -31.63
CA GLU A 911 0.23 -39.80 -31.32
C GLU A 911 0.97 -39.28 -32.56
N GLN A 912 0.66 -39.81 -33.75
CA GLN A 912 1.20 -39.35 -35.04
C GLN A 912 0.30 -38.32 -35.75
N GLY A 913 -0.85 -37.96 -35.18
CA GLY A 913 -1.78 -36.99 -35.75
C GLY A 913 -2.84 -37.57 -36.70
N ASN A 914 -3.00 -38.89 -36.77
CA ASN A 914 -4.04 -39.51 -37.61
C ASN A 914 -5.42 -39.45 -36.94
N VAL A 915 -6.48 -39.22 -37.72
CA VAL A 915 -7.85 -39.17 -37.21
C VAL A 915 -8.48 -40.57 -37.16
N ARG A 916 -8.68 -41.12 -35.96
CA ARG A 916 -9.48 -42.33 -35.72
C ARG A 916 -10.83 -41.92 -35.13
N VAL A 917 -11.88 -41.91 -35.95
CA VAL A 917 -13.26 -41.71 -35.46
C VAL A 917 -13.69 -42.96 -34.68
N GLN A 918 -13.42 -42.96 -33.38
CA GLN A 918 -13.76 -44.08 -32.48
C GLN A 918 -15.26 -44.09 -32.12
N TYR A 919 -15.96 -42.98 -32.36
CA TYR A 919 -17.29 -42.73 -31.80
C TYR A 919 -18.38 -42.67 -32.88
N GLY A 920 -19.37 -43.56 -32.79
CA GLY A 920 -20.44 -43.69 -33.79
C GLY A 920 -21.30 -42.42 -33.95
N PHE A 921 -21.55 -41.69 -32.86
CA PHE A 921 -22.32 -40.44 -32.87
C PHE A 921 -21.58 -39.27 -33.56
N MET A 922 -20.24 -39.32 -33.60
CA MET A 922 -19.42 -38.26 -34.21
C MET A 922 -19.39 -38.35 -35.74
N LYS A 923 -19.76 -39.48 -36.35
CA LYS A 923 -19.68 -39.68 -37.80
C LYS A 923 -20.50 -38.67 -38.61
N GLY A 924 -21.72 -38.35 -38.16
CA GLY A 924 -22.59 -37.35 -38.81
C GLY A 924 -22.10 -35.91 -38.60
N VAL A 925 -21.55 -35.64 -37.42
CA VAL A 925 -20.99 -34.32 -37.06
C VAL A 925 -19.74 -34.03 -37.89
N PHE A 926 -18.81 -34.99 -38.01
CA PHE A 926 -17.63 -34.85 -38.85
C PHE A 926 -17.95 -34.75 -40.34
N ALA A 927 -18.93 -35.50 -40.85
CA ALA A 927 -19.37 -35.40 -42.25
C ALA A 927 -19.95 -34.01 -42.58
N GLY A 928 -20.78 -33.47 -41.67
CA GLY A 928 -21.30 -32.10 -41.79
C GLY A 928 -20.19 -31.05 -41.74
N MET A 929 -19.31 -31.13 -40.74
CA MET A 929 -18.19 -30.19 -40.59
C MET A 929 -17.26 -30.20 -41.80
N THR A 930 -16.96 -31.37 -42.35
CA THR A 930 -16.09 -31.49 -43.52
C THR A 930 -16.69 -30.82 -44.76
N SER A 931 -18.01 -30.91 -44.93
CA SER A 931 -18.71 -30.21 -46.02
C SER A 931 -18.72 -28.69 -45.79
N TRP A 932 -19.02 -28.26 -44.56
CA TRP A 932 -19.04 -26.84 -44.17
C TRP A 932 -17.66 -26.18 -44.32
N LEU A 933 -16.58 -26.83 -43.86
CA LEU A 933 -15.21 -26.31 -43.97
C LEU A 933 -14.76 -26.16 -45.43
N ARG A 934 -15.19 -27.07 -46.31
CA ARG A 934 -14.90 -27.00 -47.76
C ARG A 934 -15.65 -25.83 -48.41
N ASP A 935 -16.89 -25.60 -48.03
CA ASP A 935 -17.70 -24.49 -48.52
C ASP A 935 -17.14 -23.11 -48.07
N HIS A 936 -16.38 -23.09 -46.97
CA HIS A 936 -15.69 -21.90 -46.43
C HIS A 936 -14.22 -21.79 -46.86
N GLY A 937 -13.84 -22.48 -47.95
CA GLY A 937 -12.55 -22.28 -48.62
C GLY A 937 -11.34 -22.94 -47.94
N ILE A 938 -11.56 -23.72 -46.87
CA ILE A 938 -10.48 -24.47 -46.21
C ILE A 938 -10.15 -25.69 -47.07
N ALA A 939 -9.05 -25.61 -47.82
CA ALA A 939 -8.50 -26.75 -48.56
C ALA A 939 -7.80 -27.70 -47.57
N VAL A 940 -8.57 -28.62 -46.98
CA VAL A 940 -8.01 -29.60 -46.04
C VAL A 940 -7.19 -30.65 -46.80
N PRO A 941 -5.88 -30.81 -46.57
CA PRO A 941 -5.08 -31.84 -47.22
C PRO A 941 -5.26 -33.17 -46.49
N PHE A 942 -6.47 -33.74 -46.52
CA PHE A 942 -6.65 -35.16 -46.21
C PHE A 942 -6.33 -35.95 -47.47
N THR A 943 -5.42 -36.91 -47.40
CA THR A 943 -5.05 -37.67 -48.60
C THR A 943 -6.19 -38.60 -49.01
N ASN A 944 -6.37 -38.82 -50.32
CA ASN A 944 -7.43 -39.66 -50.88
C ASN A 944 -7.45 -41.12 -50.34
N VAL A 945 -6.36 -41.59 -49.74
CA VAL A 945 -6.25 -42.91 -49.10
C VAL A 945 -6.98 -42.97 -47.74
N GLU A 946 -7.05 -41.84 -47.01
CA GLU A 946 -7.66 -41.76 -45.67
C GLU A 946 -9.19 -41.60 -45.75
N LEU A 947 -9.69 -40.90 -46.76
CA LEU A 947 -11.12 -40.82 -47.07
C LEU A 947 -11.67 -42.15 -47.60
N GLN A 948 -10.89 -42.90 -48.39
CA GLN A 948 -11.31 -44.21 -48.90
C GLN A 948 -11.32 -45.30 -47.82
N GLY A 949 -10.45 -45.23 -46.81
CA GLY A 949 -10.46 -46.15 -45.66
C GLY A 949 -11.70 -46.03 -44.78
N ILE A 950 -12.25 -44.81 -44.65
CA ILE A 950 -13.46 -44.51 -43.86
C ILE A 950 -14.73 -44.98 -44.58
N LEU A 951 -14.80 -44.85 -45.90
CA LEU A 951 -15.95 -45.27 -46.70
C LEU A 951 -16.03 -46.80 -46.91
N HIS A 952 -14.90 -47.51 -46.98
CA HIS A 952 -14.90 -48.96 -47.25
C HIS A 952 -15.44 -49.80 -46.08
N LYS A 953 -15.19 -49.42 -44.82
CA LYS A 953 -15.70 -50.15 -43.64
C LYS A 953 -17.11 -49.73 -43.20
N GLY A 954 -17.62 -48.60 -43.70
CA GLY A 954 -19.03 -48.21 -43.55
C GLY A 954 -20.00 -49.14 -44.32
N GLY A 955 -19.51 -49.78 -45.38
CA GLY A 955 -20.28 -50.77 -46.15
C GLY A 955 -20.45 -52.13 -45.46
N GLU A 956 -19.58 -52.49 -44.51
CA GLU A 956 -19.68 -53.77 -43.78
C GLU A 956 -20.52 -53.68 -42.50
N TRP A 957 -20.56 -52.52 -41.84
CA TRP A 957 -21.43 -52.32 -40.68
C TRP A 957 -22.93 -52.28 -41.06
N ALA A 958 -23.25 -51.95 -42.31
CA ALA A 958 -24.60 -52.07 -42.86
C ALA A 958 -25.05 -53.52 -43.14
N LYS A 959 -24.16 -54.52 -42.99
CA LYS A 959 -24.47 -55.92 -43.30
C LYS A 959 -24.63 -56.87 -42.10
N ASN A 960 -24.04 -56.62 -40.93
CA ASN A 960 -24.15 -57.55 -39.79
C ASN A 960 -24.31 -56.81 -38.44
N GLY A 961 -25.51 -56.85 -37.87
CA GLY A 961 -25.84 -56.25 -36.57
C GLY A 961 -25.71 -57.19 -35.37
N THR A 962 -26.02 -56.61 -34.19
CA THR A 962 -26.33 -57.19 -32.86
C THR A 962 -25.19 -57.42 -31.85
N GLY A 963 -25.42 -56.99 -30.59
CA GLY A 963 -24.88 -57.65 -29.38
C GLY A 963 -24.09 -56.81 -28.36
N LEU A 964 -24.76 -56.36 -27.29
CA LEU A 964 -24.38 -56.28 -25.85
C LEU A 964 -22.95 -56.69 -25.40
N GLU A 965 -22.26 -55.91 -24.55
CA GLU A 965 -22.14 -56.07 -23.06
C GLU A 965 -20.98 -55.25 -22.43
N ALA A 966 -21.08 -55.01 -21.11
CA ALA A 966 -20.34 -54.05 -20.28
C ALA A 966 -19.09 -54.62 -19.56
N GLY A 967 -18.14 -53.77 -19.12
CA GLY A 967 -17.22 -54.14 -18.04
C GLY A 967 -15.96 -53.30 -17.77
N ARG A 968 -16.08 -52.29 -16.89
CA ARG A 968 -15.14 -51.74 -15.87
C ARG A 968 -13.65 -51.53 -16.20
N ARG A 969 -13.23 -50.25 -16.10
CA ARG A 969 -11.85 -49.76 -15.94
C ARG A 969 -11.38 -49.76 -14.48
N GLU A 970 -10.18 -50.29 -14.24
CA GLU A 970 -9.36 -50.05 -13.04
C GLU A 970 -8.50 -48.79 -13.21
N GLN A 971 -8.30 -48.06 -12.10
CA GLN A 971 -7.51 -46.84 -11.98
C GLN A 971 -6.01 -47.16 -11.86
N THR A 972 -5.18 -46.59 -12.73
CA THR A 972 -3.72 -46.59 -12.60
C THR A 972 -3.21 -45.21 -12.18
N LEU A 973 -2.53 -45.14 -11.03
CA LEU A 973 -1.70 -44.00 -10.59
C LEU A 973 -0.22 -44.26 -10.97
N PRO A 974 0.59 -43.22 -11.20
CA PRO A 974 1.86 -43.31 -11.94
C PRO A 974 2.97 -44.07 -11.18
N GLN A 975 3.53 -45.08 -11.85
CA GLN A 975 4.69 -45.88 -11.44
C GLN A 975 6.00 -45.12 -11.67
N LYS A 976 6.89 -45.10 -10.67
CA LYS A 976 8.32 -44.77 -10.84
C LYS A 976 9.06 -46.09 -11.08
N VAL A 977 9.39 -46.39 -12.34
CA VAL A 977 10.00 -47.68 -12.71
C VAL A 977 11.49 -47.72 -12.37
N VAL A 978 11.81 -48.65 -11.46
CA VAL A 978 12.94 -49.59 -11.42
C VAL A 978 14.29 -49.11 -11.96
N GLY A 979 15.14 -48.64 -11.04
CA GLY A 979 16.59 -48.68 -11.18
C GLY A 979 17.17 -49.41 -9.96
N ASN A 980 18.02 -50.41 -10.19
CA ASN A 980 18.73 -51.27 -9.23
C ASN A 980 18.52 -50.91 -7.74
N LEU A 981 17.52 -51.54 -7.12
CA LEU A 981 17.30 -51.41 -5.68
C LEU A 981 18.52 -51.98 -4.94
N SER A 982 19.01 -51.25 -3.94
CA SER A 982 20.02 -51.71 -2.99
C SER A 982 19.60 -51.32 -1.58
N GLY A 983 19.93 -52.16 -0.59
CA GLY A 983 19.55 -51.94 0.80
C GLY A 983 18.38 -52.80 1.31
N LEU A 984 17.92 -52.50 2.52
CA LEU A 984 16.92 -53.26 3.27
C LEU A 984 15.57 -52.54 3.28
N PHE A 985 14.50 -53.24 2.92
CA PHE A 985 13.14 -52.72 2.91
C PHE A 985 12.25 -53.54 3.84
N VAL A 986 11.71 -52.91 4.89
CA VAL A 986 10.85 -53.56 5.88
C VAL A 986 9.49 -52.88 5.89
N GLY A 987 8.44 -53.67 5.67
CA GLY A 987 7.07 -53.15 5.74
C GLY A 987 6.05 -53.99 5.01
N LYS A 988 4.85 -53.44 4.85
CA LYS A 988 3.67 -54.20 4.41
C LYS A 988 3.56 -54.28 2.89
N ILE A 989 3.29 -55.46 2.34
CA ILE A 989 2.99 -55.65 0.92
C ILE A 989 1.57 -55.13 0.63
N LEU A 990 1.48 -54.16 -0.27
CA LEU A 990 0.25 -53.49 -0.69
C LEU A 990 -0.43 -54.18 -1.88
N GLY A 991 0.36 -54.81 -2.77
CA GLY A 991 -0.17 -55.51 -3.93
C GLY A 991 0.88 -56.36 -4.64
N VAL A 992 0.42 -57.45 -5.25
CA VAL A 992 1.22 -58.38 -6.06
C VAL A 992 0.45 -58.61 -7.36
N ALA A 993 0.88 -57.99 -8.44
CA ALA A 993 0.25 -58.06 -9.77
C ALA A 993 1.28 -57.73 -10.86
N ASP A 994 1.04 -58.19 -12.09
CA ASP A 994 1.84 -57.84 -13.28
C ASP A 994 3.36 -58.03 -13.13
N GLY A 995 3.78 -59.07 -12.41
CA GLY A 995 5.20 -59.42 -12.22
C GLY A 995 5.96 -58.52 -11.24
N VAL A 996 5.27 -57.65 -10.51
CA VAL A 996 5.84 -56.76 -9.49
C VAL A 996 5.15 -56.88 -8.14
N VAL A 997 5.87 -56.51 -7.10
CA VAL A 997 5.43 -56.49 -5.70
C VAL A 997 5.56 -55.06 -5.19
N THR A 998 4.47 -54.49 -4.69
CA THR A 998 4.45 -53.12 -4.15
C THR A 998 4.47 -53.17 -2.62
N GLN A 999 5.49 -52.59 -1.98
CA GLN A 999 5.69 -52.58 -0.53
C GLN A 999 5.64 -51.15 0.03
N LYS A 1000 5.00 -50.97 1.18
CA LYS A 1000 5.06 -49.72 1.95
C LYS A 1000 6.20 -49.76 2.95
N VAL A 1001 7.13 -48.81 2.90
CA VAL A 1001 8.36 -48.77 3.71
C VAL A 1001 8.43 -47.46 4.51
N GLY A 1002 8.90 -47.53 5.77
CA GLY A 1002 9.08 -46.35 6.64
C GLY A 1002 7.81 -45.75 7.25
N ARG A 1003 7.96 -44.84 8.23
CA ARG A 1003 6.83 -44.18 8.94
C ARG A 1003 6.10 -43.14 8.07
N ALA A 1004 6.77 -42.57 7.07
CA ALA A 1004 6.21 -41.58 6.16
C ALA A 1004 5.34 -42.17 5.03
N GLY A 1005 5.33 -43.51 4.88
CA GLY A 1005 4.45 -44.22 3.96
C GLY A 1005 4.91 -44.26 2.51
N GLU A 1006 6.21 -44.22 2.27
CA GLU A 1006 6.81 -44.39 0.96
C GLU A 1006 6.49 -45.78 0.39
N THR A 1007 6.31 -45.85 -0.93
CA THR A 1007 5.97 -47.09 -1.63
C THR A 1007 7.09 -47.48 -2.57
N VAL A 1008 7.60 -48.69 -2.42
CA VAL A 1008 8.69 -49.28 -3.21
C VAL A 1008 8.12 -50.41 -4.07
N VAL A 1009 8.53 -50.50 -5.33
CA VAL A 1009 8.10 -51.54 -6.27
C VAL A 1009 9.28 -52.48 -6.53
N HIS A 1010 9.11 -53.76 -6.22
CA HIS A 1010 10.07 -54.84 -6.41
C HIS A 1010 9.68 -55.66 -7.64
N SER A 1011 10.66 -56.11 -8.43
CA SER A 1011 10.40 -57.13 -9.45
C SER A 1011 10.26 -58.49 -8.78
N MET A 1012 9.15 -59.19 -9.04
CA MET A 1012 8.91 -60.53 -8.47
C MET A 1012 9.98 -61.53 -8.92
N ALA A 1013 10.51 -61.38 -10.14
CA ALA A 1013 11.58 -62.22 -10.68
C ALA A 1013 12.92 -62.07 -9.94
N ASN A 1014 13.11 -60.96 -9.22
CA ASN A 1014 14.33 -60.69 -8.46
C ASN A 1014 14.23 -61.11 -6.99
N LEU A 1015 13.07 -61.57 -6.53
CA LEU A 1015 12.85 -62.01 -5.15
C LEU A 1015 13.17 -63.50 -4.98
N THR A 1016 13.78 -63.87 -3.84
CA THR A 1016 14.13 -65.28 -3.56
C THR A 1016 12.92 -66.13 -3.19
N GLU A 1017 11.84 -65.53 -2.67
CA GLU A 1017 10.60 -66.19 -2.29
C GLU A 1017 9.38 -65.34 -2.68
N PRO A 1018 8.21 -65.94 -2.97
CA PRO A 1018 6.98 -65.21 -3.22
C PRO A 1018 6.44 -64.59 -1.93
N VAL A 1019 5.75 -63.45 -2.06
CA VAL A 1019 5.06 -62.76 -0.97
C VAL A 1019 3.59 -62.56 -1.33
N ALA A 1020 2.72 -62.42 -0.33
CA ALA A 1020 1.30 -62.17 -0.53
C ALA A 1020 0.91 -60.74 -0.11
N THR A 1021 -0.15 -60.22 -0.74
CA THR A 1021 -0.74 -58.94 -0.34
C THR A 1021 -1.19 -59.01 1.12
N GLY A 1022 -0.67 -58.10 1.95
CA GLY A 1022 -0.95 -58.06 3.38
C GLY A 1022 0.20 -58.47 4.29
N ASP A 1023 1.21 -59.18 3.76
CA ASP A 1023 2.37 -59.66 4.53
C ASP A 1023 3.26 -58.51 5.00
N ILE A 1024 3.93 -58.69 6.15
CA ILE A 1024 5.04 -57.83 6.58
C ILE A 1024 6.32 -58.58 6.22
N ALA A 1025 7.00 -58.10 5.19
CA ALA A 1025 8.21 -58.71 4.67
C ALA A 1025 9.43 -57.81 4.94
N GLU A 1026 10.56 -58.44 5.19
CA GLU A 1026 11.89 -57.83 5.09
C GLU A 1026 12.52 -58.28 3.76
N ILE A 1027 12.85 -57.33 2.88
CA ILE A 1027 13.45 -57.59 1.57
C ILE A 1027 14.82 -56.91 1.52
N ALA A 1028 15.88 -57.71 1.51
CA ALA A 1028 17.26 -57.23 1.44
C ALA A 1028 17.84 -57.39 0.03
N TYR A 1029 18.20 -56.30 -0.63
CA TYR A 1029 18.79 -56.33 -1.97
C TYR A 1029 20.33 -56.39 -1.92
N LYS A 1030 20.89 -57.40 -2.60
CA LYS A 1030 22.32 -57.52 -2.89
C LYS A 1030 22.50 -57.93 -4.37
N ASP A 1031 23.31 -57.18 -5.11
CA ASP A 1031 23.60 -57.42 -6.54
C ASP A 1031 22.35 -57.57 -7.41
N GLY A 1032 21.31 -56.78 -7.13
CA GLY A 1032 20.04 -56.77 -7.87
C GLY A 1032 19.05 -57.89 -7.51
N LYS A 1033 19.43 -58.83 -6.62
CA LYS A 1033 18.53 -59.88 -6.08
C LYS A 1033 18.07 -59.53 -4.67
N GLY A 1034 16.75 -59.58 -4.44
CA GLY A 1034 16.11 -59.33 -3.15
C GLY A 1034 15.88 -60.63 -2.38
N THR A 1035 16.54 -60.81 -1.24
CA THR A 1035 16.26 -61.94 -0.34
C THR A 1035 15.07 -61.58 0.54
N VAL A 1036 14.00 -62.38 0.50
CA VAL A 1036 12.78 -62.19 1.29
C VAL A 1036 12.88 -62.95 2.60
N ARG A 1037 12.56 -62.29 3.71
CA ARG A 1037 12.31 -62.92 5.01
C ARG A 1037 10.92 -62.53 5.48
N ASN A 1038 10.04 -63.53 5.63
CA ASN A 1038 8.73 -63.33 6.22
C ASN A 1038 8.88 -63.18 7.74
N LEU A 1039 8.50 -62.01 8.26
CA LEU A 1039 8.43 -61.79 9.70
C LEU A 1039 7.03 -62.18 10.15
N GLU A 1040 6.91 -63.30 10.87
CA GLU A 1040 5.63 -63.67 11.48
C GLU A 1040 5.16 -62.53 12.41
N ARG A 1041 3.84 -62.25 12.39
CA ARG A 1041 3.18 -61.24 13.24
C ARG A 1041 3.47 -61.53 14.71
N GLY A 1042 4.51 -60.92 15.27
CA GLY A 1042 4.86 -61.07 16.68
C GLY A 1042 6.30 -60.74 17.06
N GLN A 1043 7.24 -60.65 16.13
CA GLN A 1043 8.65 -60.33 16.42
C GLN A 1043 9.13 -59.11 15.63
N VAL A 1044 8.88 -57.91 16.16
CA VAL A 1044 9.66 -56.71 15.80
C VAL A 1044 10.44 -56.30 17.05
N HIS A 1045 11.64 -56.84 17.20
CA HIS A 1045 12.63 -56.26 18.11
C HIS A 1045 13.12 -54.95 17.51
N GLY A 1046 13.13 -53.90 18.34
CA GLY A 1046 13.41 -52.54 17.92
C GLY A 1046 14.82 -52.33 17.38
N LEU A 1047 14.93 -51.33 16.51
CA LEU A 1047 16.19 -50.71 16.13
C LEU A 1047 15.93 -49.22 15.96
N ASP A 1048 16.28 -48.47 17.02
CA ASP A 1048 16.90 -47.16 16.91
C ASP A 1048 18.16 -47.31 16.05
N ARG A 1049 18.23 -46.57 14.94
CA ARG A 1049 19.42 -45.89 14.40
C ARG A 1049 19.07 -45.09 13.15
#